data_AF-A0AAU1K9Q0-F1
#
_entry.id   AF-A0AAU1K9Q0-F1
#
_cell.length_a   1.000
_cell.length_b   1.000
_cell.length_c   1.000
_cell.angle_alpha   90.00
_cell.angle_beta   90.00
_cell.angle_gamma   90.00
#
_symmetry.space_group_name_H-M   'P 1'
#
loop_
_entity.id
_entity.type
_entity.pdbx_description
1 polymer ?
#
loop_
_entity_poly.entity_id
_entity_poly.type
_entity_poly.pdbx_seq_one_letter_code
_entity_poly.pdbx_strand_id
1 'polypeptide(L)'
;MAKVRAARAGEAEALTALVMRSKAYWGYDAAFLAACAPQLRVREAELAGRRIAVAENARGELLGLASLDEAGEAGGVGEARDPGETRDAGGGTGGVPADPPAARLGLLFVEPSAIGLGTGRLLYRDVLRRAAALGVRRLLIDADPHAAGFYRAMGAVERPGAAPEGLVRFEAAPAPLADWARAWTGGLPAVHVGNVAEFNAQFADPSLDPGQRAAHDYACLAAFYSPRPAALVLPRPVSPGWVALVGRQLGWDPEVEVYDGLAERGPGLSDAVSGRPALARRVTEGGLPLVPWGLTGPYARLAGLPWRPDGLRYESKSAAHALFGRILAGGGHPGITLPAQWRAGTRWAAVRLLAARSRAGGSTVLKSEHGVGGSGTTVVTPAEVRAAGGARAVLRRLPRGPLLLEEYVHGPADPRVPRDLTYDGFVDGSGRPHEVGAAVMDVADGGYRGATVGPGVVPGRLAEPLLAFGAAVGRELAASGYRGWFDVDFVTDAAGRLAPTEANLRLTGPSAAFMVAARLDELRGAGHLVRIADRVELGARLPDAQVEALCEDLVRGCAALGAVFVPAIPTGAFDPVPWLGVLVAARGPEALDAAEALVRERARAAGSGFGAESVPGPGSVTGTRPEPAPAAGQSSKSKGLTGFRVA
;
A
#
# COMPACT_ATOMS: atom_id res chain seq x y z
N MET A 1 26.45 -10.37 -6.77
CA MET A 1 25.58 -9.68 -5.80
C MET A 1 26.29 -9.61 -4.46
N ALA A 2 26.07 -8.56 -3.65
CA ALA A 2 26.64 -8.44 -2.31
C ALA A 2 25.79 -9.21 -1.28
N LYS A 3 26.43 -9.84 -0.30
CA LYS A 3 25.77 -10.56 0.81
C LYS A 3 26.29 -10.06 2.15
N VAL A 4 25.46 -10.12 3.19
CA VAL A 4 25.84 -9.72 4.56
C VAL A 4 26.10 -10.96 5.41
N ARG A 5 27.18 -10.94 6.20
CA ARG A 5 27.51 -11.97 7.17
C ARG A 5 28.10 -11.34 8.44
N ALA A 6 28.25 -12.13 9.51
CA ALA A 6 29.04 -11.72 10.66
C ALA A 6 30.52 -11.56 10.27
N ALA A 7 31.21 -10.61 10.93
CA ALA A 7 32.66 -10.53 10.88
C ALA A 7 33.29 -11.79 11.48
N ARG A 8 34.42 -12.22 10.92
CA ARG A 8 35.19 -13.39 11.33
C ARG A 8 36.43 -12.96 12.11
N ALA A 9 36.93 -13.86 12.95
CA ALA A 9 38.20 -13.64 13.61
C ALA A 9 39.33 -13.44 12.58
N GLY A 10 40.24 -12.49 12.83
CA GLY A 10 41.32 -12.09 11.94
C GLY A 10 40.95 -11.00 10.93
N GLU A 11 39.70 -10.54 10.87
CA GLU A 11 39.28 -9.49 9.93
C GLU A 11 39.49 -8.06 10.47
N ALA A 12 39.83 -7.88 11.76
CA ALA A 12 39.84 -6.55 12.41
C ALA A 12 40.77 -5.53 11.73
N GLU A 13 41.95 -5.96 11.27
CA GLU A 13 42.88 -5.07 10.57
C GLU A 13 42.35 -4.64 9.19
N ALA A 14 41.84 -5.59 8.41
CA ALA A 14 41.24 -5.32 7.10
C ALA A 14 40.01 -4.39 7.22
N LEU A 15 39.19 -4.60 8.25
CA LEU A 15 38.03 -3.76 8.55
C LEU A 15 38.44 -2.35 8.97
N THR A 16 39.47 -2.22 9.82
CA THR A 16 40.03 -0.92 10.19
C THR A 16 40.53 -0.17 8.96
N ALA A 17 41.25 -0.85 8.07
CA ALA A 17 41.74 -0.25 6.83
C ALA A 17 40.59 0.23 5.93
N LEU A 18 39.50 -0.53 5.82
CA LEU A 18 38.29 -0.14 5.07
C LEU A 18 37.62 1.09 5.70
N VAL A 19 37.43 1.13 7.02
CA VAL A 19 36.86 2.29 7.72
C VAL A 19 37.65 3.56 7.40
N MET A 20 38.98 3.48 7.46
CA MET A 20 39.85 4.64 7.17
C MET A 20 39.75 5.09 5.71
N ARG A 21 39.74 4.16 4.73
CA ARG A 21 39.53 4.50 3.30
C ARG A 21 38.16 5.14 3.07
N SER A 22 37.12 4.60 3.69
CA SER A 22 35.76 5.11 3.60
C SER A 22 35.62 6.51 4.21
N LYS A 23 36.28 6.78 5.33
CA LYS A 23 36.30 8.13 5.94
C LYS A 23 37.08 9.13 5.08
N ALA A 24 38.22 8.72 4.51
CA ALA A 24 39.04 9.57 3.66
C ALA A 24 38.36 9.98 2.33
N TYR A 25 37.41 9.18 1.85
CA TYR A 25 36.63 9.48 0.64
C TYR A 25 35.97 10.88 0.64
N TRP A 26 35.64 11.40 1.83
CA TRP A 26 34.97 12.70 1.98
C TRP A 26 35.90 13.92 1.90
N GLY A 27 37.20 13.70 1.64
CA GLY A 27 38.16 14.79 1.41
C GLY A 27 38.65 15.50 2.68
N TYR A 28 38.48 14.87 3.85
CA TYR A 28 39.08 15.34 5.10
C TYR A 28 40.62 15.37 5.01
N ASP A 29 41.23 16.36 5.67
CA ASP A 29 42.69 16.47 5.71
C ASP A 29 43.35 15.35 6.54
N ALA A 30 44.66 15.20 6.38
CA ALA A 30 45.43 14.16 7.03
C ALA A 30 45.46 14.29 8.57
N ALA A 31 45.40 15.52 9.10
CA ALA A 31 45.43 15.76 10.54
C ALA A 31 44.12 15.32 11.20
N PHE A 32 42.99 15.63 10.57
CA PHE A 32 41.67 15.18 10.99
C PHE A 32 41.55 13.66 10.93
N LEU A 33 41.98 13.03 9.83
CA LEU A 33 41.97 11.56 9.71
C LEU A 33 42.85 10.90 10.77
N ALA A 34 44.02 11.47 11.09
CA ALA A 34 44.88 11.00 12.16
C ALA A 34 44.20 11.10 13.54
N ALA A 35 43.45 12.17 13.79
CA ALA A 35 42.69 12.35 15.03
C ALA A 35 41.53 11.34 15.17
N CYS A 36 40.89 10.94 14.07
CA CYS A 36 39.83 9.93 14.08
C CYS A 36 40.35 8.49 14.25
N ALA A 37 41.59 8.19 13.83
CA ALA A 37 42.11 6.83 13.75
C ALA A 37 42.00 5.99 15.04
N PRO A 38 42.26 6.53 16.25
CA PRO A 38 42.10 5.76 17.49
C PRO A 38 40.67 5.34 17.79
N GLN A 39 39.68 6.18 17.45
CA GLN A 39 38.26 5.93 17.71
C GLN A 39 37.64 4.99 16.66
N LEU A 40 38.15 5.02 15.44
CA LEU A 40 37.68 4.20 14.31
C LEU A 40 38.36 2.83 14.20
N ARG A 41 39.36 2.54 15.05
CA ARG A 41 40.05 1.26 15.05
C ARG A 41 39.14 0.13 15.52
N VAL A 42 38.95 -0.88 14.66
CA VAL A 42 38.25 -2.12 15.01
C VAL A 42 39.24 -3.04 15.72
N ARG A 43 38.90 -3.49 16.93
CA ARG A 43 39.71 -4.44 17.70
C ARG A 43 39.17 -5.85 17.58
N GLU A 44 40.06 -6.84 17.62
CA GLU A 44 39.71 -8.26 17.50
C GLU A 44 38.70 -8.71 18.57
N ALA A 45 38.92 -8.29 19.82
CA ALA A 45 38.02 -8.58 20.94
C ALA A 45 36.62 -7.95 20.80
N GLU A 46 36.45 -6.96 19.92
CA GLU A 46 35.21 -6.23 19.74
C GLU A 46 34.31 -6.83 18.65
N LEU A 47 34.83 -7.71 17.78
CA LEU A 47 34.09 -8.23 16.62
C LEU A 47 32.78 -8.92 17.03
N ALA A 48 32.83 -9.77 18.05
CA ALA A 48 31.65 -10.45 18.57
C ALA A 48 30.78 -9.52 19.43
N GLY A 49 31.39 -8.76 20.34
CA GLY A 49 30.68 -7.90 21.30
C GLY A 49 29.90 -6.76 20.66
N ARG A 50 30.44 -6.14 19.60
CA ARG A 50 29.79 -5.07 18.83
C ARG A 50 28.88 -5.57 17.71
N ARG A 51 28.69 -6.91 17.63
CA ARG A 51 27.84 -7.58 16.64
C ARG A 51 28.15 -7.12 15.20
N ILE A 52 29.44 -7.03 14.85
CA ILE A 52 29.86 -6.47 13.56
C ILE A 52 29.40 -7.37 12.41
N ALA A 53 28.73 -6.77 11.44
CA ALA A 53 28.34 -7.38 10.18
C ALA A 53 29.17 -6.78 9.04
N VAL A 54 29.48 -7.59 8.04
CA VAL A 54 30.23 -7.18 6.84
C VAL A 54 29.45 -7.52 5.59
N ALA A 55 29.53 -6.65 4.60
CA ALA A 55 29.05 -6.91 3.25
C ALA A 55 30.22 -7.41 2.39
N GLU A 56 30.04 -8.52 1.69
CA GLU A 56 31.04 -9.06 0.76
C GLU A 56 30.42 -9.40 -0.60
N ASN A 57 31.22 -9.33 -1.67
CA ASN A 57 30.78 -9.78 -2.99
C ASN A 57 30.94 -11.30 -3.17
N ALA A 58 30.60 -11.80 -4.37
CA ALA A 58 30.70 -13.23 -4.69
C ALA A 58 32.14 -13.78 -4.63
N ARG A 59 33.16 -12.92 -4.74
CA ARG A 59 34.59 -13.27 -4.62
C ARG A 59 35.10 -13.22 -3.18
N GLY A 60 34.25 -12.82 -2.22
CA GLY A 60 34.63 -12.63 -0.81
C GLY A 60 35.34 -11.31 -0.51
N GLU A 61 35.37 -10.37 -1.46
CA GLU A 61 35.95 -9.04 -1.23
C GLU A 61 35.02 -8.22 -0.33
N LEU A 62 35.60 -7.58 0.69
CA LEU A 62 34.87 -6.72 1.63
C LEU A 62 34.41 -5.44 0.93
N LEU A 63 33.11 -5.17 1.01
CA LEU A 63 32.45 -3.98 0.45
C LEU A 63 32.02 -2.98 1.51
N GLY A 64 31.93 -3.40 2.78
CA GLY A 64 31.53 -2.52 3.88
C GLY A 64 31.31 -3.27 5.19
N LEU A 65 31.08 -2.53 6.26
CA LEU A 65 30.76 -3.05 7.58
C LEU A 65 29.73 -2.18 8.29
N ALA A 66 29.01 -2.78 9.23
CA ALA A 66 28.20 -2.08 10.21
C ALA A 66 28.26 -2.75 11.58
N SER A 67 28.05 -2.00 12.66
CA SER A 67 27.99 -2.52 14.03
C SER A 67 26.70 -2.11 14.73
N LEU A 68 26.18 -3.00 15.57
CA LEU A 68 25.04 -2.75 16.44
C LEU A 68 25.52 -2.81 17.88
N ASP A 69 25.73 -1.64 18.45
CA ASP A 69 26.31 -1.47 19.77
C ASP A 69 25.17 -1.31 20.81
N GLU A 70 25.40 -1.76 22.04
CA GLU A 70 24.45 -1.51 23.13
C GLU A 70 24.33 0.00 23.40
N ALA A 71 23.13 0.48 23.73
CA ALA A 71 22.98 1.86 24.18
C ALA A 71 23.57 1.96 25.59
N GLY A 72 24.85 2.30 25.71
CA GLY A 72 25.43 2.66 27.00
C GLY A 72 24.63 3.79 27.66
N GLU A 73 24.48 3.74 28.99
CA GLU A 73 23.98 4.87 29.77
C GLU A 73 24.78 6.11 29.36
N ALA A 74 24.09 7.20 29.00
CA ALA A 74 24.74 8.46 28.71
C ALA A 74 25.69 8.78 29.86
N GLY A 75 26.97 9.02 29.56
CA GLY A 75 28.03 9.17 30.55
C GLY A 75 27.67 10.11 31.70
N GLY A 76 27.25 9.51 32.81
CA GLY A 76 27.44 10.07 34.13
C GLY A 76 28.86 9.70 34.55
N VAL A 77 29.66 10.70 34.91
CA VAL A 77 30.91 10.48 35.62
C VAL A 77 30.57 9.66 36.86
N GLY A 78 30.95 8.38 36.85
CA GLY A 78 30.79 7.50 37.99
C GLY A 78 31.77 7.90 39.08
N GLU A 79 31.35 8.75 40.01
CA GLU A 79 31.85 8.65 41.37
C GLU A 79 31.48 7.27 41.89
N ALA A 80 32.49 6.54 42.37
CA ALA A 80 32.34 5.24 42.99
C ALA A 80 31.29 5.30 44.10
N ARG A 81 30.18 4.57 43.94
CA ARG A 81 29.26 4.31 45.05
C ARG A 81 29.76 3.12 45.85
N ASP A 82 29.94 3.38 47.13
CA ASP A 82 30.35 2.46 48.19
C ASP A 82 29.39 1.27 48.33
N PRO A 83 29.86 0.01 48.41
CA PRO A 83 29.00 -1.15 48.54
C PRO A 83 28.61 -1.36 50.00
N GLY A 84 27.47 -0.82 50.42
CA GLY A 84 26.94 -1.11 51.74
C GLY A 84 25.64 -0.40 52.09
N GLU A 85 24.51 -0.84 51.52
CA GLU A 85 23.22 -0.72 52.19
C GLU A 85 22.19 -1.68 51.56
N THR A 86 21.94 -2.79 52.26
CA THR A 86 20.72 -3.58 52.14
C THR A 86 19.53 -2.72 52.54
N ARG A 87 18.47 -2.64 51.71
CA ARG A 87 17.15 -2.23 52.18
C ARG A 87 16.05 -3.12 51.63
N ASP A 88 15.18 -3.44 52.58
CA ASP A 88 14.04 -4.32 52.54
C ASP A 88 12.97 -3.96 51.50
N ALA A 89 12.17 -4.98 51.21
CA ALA A 89 10.96 -4.93 50.42
C ALA A 89 9.86 -4.06 51.05
N GLY A 90 9.15 -3.30 50.20
CA GLY A 90 7.80 -2.82 50.49
C GLY A 90 7.53 -1.39 50.03
N GLY A 91 6.63 -1.24 49.05
CA GLY A 91 5.97 0.05 48.74
C GLY A 91 5.94 0.38 47.26
N GLY A 92 4.77 0.23 46.64
CA GLY A 92 4.54 0.57 45.24
C GLY A 92 4.68 2.05 44.93
N THR A 93 5.28 2.35 43.79
CA THR A 93 5.20 3.64 43.11
C THR A 93 5.03 3.38 41.62
N GLY A 94 4.09 4.10 40.99
CA GLY A 94 3.81 4.02 39.56
C GLY A 94 5.11 4.07 38.75
N GLY A 95 5.36 2.99 38.00
CA GLY A 95 6.54 2.90 37.16
C GLY A 95 6.49 4.04 36.14
N VAL A 96 7.51 4.89 36.19
CA VAL A 96 7.91 5.69 35.01
C VAL A 96 7.95 4.70 33.84
N PRO A 97 7.31 4.99 32.69
CA PRO A 97 7.39 4.10 31.54
C PRO A 97 8.87 3.86 31.27
N ALA A 98 9.32 2.61 31.39
CA ALA A 98 10.70 2.27 31.08
C ALA A 98 10.97 2.73 29.64
N ASP A 99 12.06 3.47 29.44
CA ASP A 99 12.43 3.89 28.09
C ASP A 99 12.48 2.68 27.16
N PRO A 100 11.95 2.79 25.93
CA PRO A 100 11.95 1.67 25.00
C PRO A 100 13.37 1.15 24.80
N PRO A 101 13.58 -0.18 24.70
CA PRO A 101 14.92 -0.75 24.54
C PRO A 101 15.67 -0.08 23.39
N ALA A 102 16.83 0.47 23.70
CA ALA A 102 17.62 1.28 22.79
C ALA A 102 18.95 0.60 22.42
N ALA A 103 19.42 0.88 21.21
CA ALA A 103 20.76 0.51 20.76
C ALA A 103 21.37 1.66 19.93
N ARG A 104 22.67 1.58 19.65
CA ARG A 104 23.37 2.53 18.78
C ARG A 104 23.84 1.85 17.51
N LEU A 105 23.68 2.53 16.38
CA LEU A 105 24.44 2.20 15.17
C LEU A 105 25.86 2.73 15.39
N GLY A 106 26.81 1.85 15.66
CA GLY A 106 28.18 2.23 16.00
C GLY A 106 29.00 2.59 14.77
N LEU A 107 29.29 1.59 13.94
CA LEU A 107 29.96 1.75 12.66
C LEU A 107 28.96 1.53 11.51
N LEU A 108 29.08 2.30 10.44
CA LEU A 108 28.52 1.98 9.12
C LEU A 108 29.40 2.63 8.05
N PHE A 109 30.24 1.81 7.42
CA PHE A 109 31.21 2.27 6.42
C PHE A 109 31.18 1.37 5.20
N VAL A 110 31.40 1.97 4.03
CA VAL A 110 31.34 1.32 2.73
C VAL A 110 32.64 1.60 2.00
N GLU A 111 33.21 0.57 1.37
CA GLU A 111 34.38 0.72 0.51
C GLU A 111 34.09 1.78 -0.57
N PRO A 112 35.00 2.74 -0.83
CA PRO A 112 34.78 3.79 -1.82
C PRO A 112 34.28 3.31 -3.19
N SER A 113 34.81 2.18 -3.69
CA SER A 113 34.37 1.59 -4.97
C SER A 113 32.94 1.04 -4.95
N ALA A 114 32.35 0.88 -3.77
CA ALA A 114 31.00 0.36 -3.55
C ALA A 114 30.00 1.43 -3.06
N ILE A 115 30.44 2.69 -2.87
CA ILE A 115 29.56 3.81 -2.55
C ILE A 115 28.61 4.07 -3.72
N GLY A 116 27.34 4.34 -3.43
CA GLY A 116 26.30 4.55 -4.46
C GLY A 116 25.74 3.27 -5.09
N LEU A 117 26.34 2.10 -4.83
CA LEU A 117 25.89 0.81 -5.39
C LEU A 117 24.89 0.04 -4.50
N GLY A 118 24.43 0.65 -3.41
CA GLY A 118 23.43 0.07 -2.50
C GLY A 118 23.99 -0.74 -1.32
N THR A 119 25.31 -0.89 -1.19
CA THR A 119 25.94 -1.62 -0.07
C THR A 119 25.58 -1.04 1.31
N GLY A 120 25.58 0.29 1.46
CA GLY A 120 25.18 0.93 2.72
C GLY A 120 23.71 0.65 3.08
N ARG A 121 22.81 0.68 2.08
CA ARG A 121 21.39 0.33 2.26
C ARG A 121 21.22 -1.12 2.71
N LEU A 122 21.98 -2.04 2.15
CA LEU A 122 21.99 -3.45 2.52
C LEU A 122 22.43 -3.66 3.97
N LEU A 123 23.55 -3.03 4.38
CA LEU A 123 24.06 -3.08 5.75
C LEU A 123 23.09 -2.46 6.77
N TYR A 124 22.53 -1.29 6.46
CA TYR A 124 21.57 -0.62 7.34
C TYR A 124 20.32 -1.47 7.59
N ARG A 125 19.77 -2.09 6.53
CA ARG A 125 18.62 -3.00 6.65
C ARG A 125 18.96 -4.23 7.50
N ASP A 126 20.18 -4.78 7.38
CA ASP A 126 20.65 -5.86 8.25
C ASP A 126 20.70 -5.42 9.73
N VAL A 127 21.20 -4.21 10.01
CA VAL A 127 21.21 -3.65 11.37
C VAL A 127 19.80 -3.49 11.93
N LEU A 128 18.87 -2.87 11.18
CA LEU A 128 17.47 -2.73 11.64
C LEU A 128 16.84 -4.09 11.95
N ARG A 129 17.04 -5.09 11.08
CA ARG A 129 16.51 -6.44 11.32
C ARG A 129 17.11 -7.07 12.58
N ARG A 130 18.43 -6.96 12.79
CA ARG A 130 19.08 -7.49 14.01
C ARG A 130 18.59 -6.77 15.26
N ALA A 131 18.47 -5.45 15.21
CA ALA A 131 17.97 -4.63 16.31
C ALA A 131 16.53 -5.04 16.66
N ALA A 132 15.66 -5.17 15.67
CA ALA A 132 14.29 -5.63 15.86
C ALA A 132 14.23 -7.05 16.49
N ALA A 133 15.09 -7.97 16.04
CA ALA A 133 15.18 -9.33 16.61
C ALA A 133 15.65 -9.35 18.07
N LEU A 134 16.33 -8.30 18.53
CA LEU A 134 16.74 -8.10 19.93
C LEU A 134 15.71 -7.32 20.76
N GLY A 135 14.56 -6.99 20.17
CA GLY A 135 13.53 -6.18 20.83
C GLY A 135 13.85 -4.68 20.91
N VAL A 136 14.92 -4.21 20.26
CA VAL A 136 15.26 -2.79 20.19
C VAL A 136 14.17 -2.05 19.43
N ARG A 137 13.63 -1.00 20.05
CA ARG A 137 12.59 -0.13 19.45
C ARG A 137 13.10 1.26 19.12
N ARG A 138 14.31 1.59 19.57
CA ARG A 138 14.97 2.87 19.30
C ARG A 138 16.43 2.65 18.91
N LEU A 139 16.77 2.96 17.67
CA LEU A 139 18.15 2.93 17.17
C LEU A 139 18.66 4.37 17.06
N LEU A 140 19.65 4.70 17.90
CA LEU A 140 20.36 5.96 17.88
C LEU A 140 21.47 5.93 16.82
N ILE A 141 21.58 7.01 16.06
CA ILE A 141 22.55 7.14 14.97
C ILE A 141 23.23 8.50 15.11
N ASP A 142 24.52 8.51 15.46
CA ASP A 142 25.33 9.72 15.43
C ASP A 142 26.10 9.73 14.10
N ALA A 143 25.64 10.53 13.15
CA ALA A 143 26.08 10.50 11.77
C ALA A 143 27.03 11.66 11.43
N ASP A 144 28.01 11.37 10.58
CA ASP A 144 28.76 12.40 9.86
C ASP A 144 27.79 13.27 9.02
N PRO A 145 27.98 14.60 8.96
CA PRO A 145 27.13 15.48 8.14
C PRO A 145 27.03 15.05 6.67
N HIS A 146 28.09 14.49 6.08
CA HIS A 146 28.07 13.96 4.71
C HIS A 146 27.17 12.73 4.56
N ALA A 147 26.93 11.98 5.64
CA ALA A 147 26.03 10.83 5.67
C ALA A 147 24.58 11.19 6.03
N ALA A 148 24.29 12.43 6.42
CA ALA A 148 22.94 12.85 6.83
C ALA A 148 21.88 12.57 5.75
N GLY A 149 22.20 12.86 4.48
CA GLY A 149 21.32 12.56 3.35
C GLY A 149 21.02 11.06 3.20
N PHE A 150 22.00 10.19 3.46
CA PHE A 150 21.81 8.74 3.45
C PHE A 150 20.82 8.29 4.54
N TYR A 151 20.99 8.74 5.79
CA TYR A 151 20.12 8.33 6.88
C TYR A 151 18.68 8.85 6.72
N ARG A 152 18.49 10.08 6.24
CA ARG A 152 17.16 10.59 5.86
C ARG A 152 16.52 9.71 4.78
N ALA A 153 17.26 9.36 3.74
CA ALA A 153 16.78 8.49 2.67
C ALA A 153 16.47 7.06 3.16
N MET A 154 17.13 6.59 4.22
CA MET A 154 16.84 5.32 4.89
C MET A 154 15.65 5.39 5.85
N GLY A 155 15.04 6.56 6.03
CA GLY A 155 13.87 6.78 6.87
C GLY A 155 14.22 7.06 8.33
N ALA A 156 15.47 7.37 8.66
CA ALA A 156 15.83 7.85 9.99
C ALA A 156 15.39 9.31 10.16
N VAL A 157 14.90 9.64 11.35
CA VAL A 157 14.39 10.97 11.69
C VAL A 157 15.47 11.74 12.43
N GLU A 158 15.77 12.95 11.97
CA GLU A 158 16.73 13.83 12.63
C GLU A 158 16.18 14.28 14.00
N ARG A 159 17.02 14.22 15.03
CA ARG A 159 16.66 14.65 16.38
C ARG A 159 17.49 15.87 16.77
N PRO A 160 16.87 17.05 16.97
CA PRO A 160 17.60 18.21 17.45
C PRO A 160 18.09 17.98 18.90
N GLY A 161 19.36 18.29 19.17
CA GLY A 161 19.95 18.25 20.50
C GLY A 161 20.71 16.96 20.86
N ALA A 162 21.78 17.12 21.65
CA ALA A 162 22.63 16.09 22.25
C ALA A 162 23.54 15.25 21.31
N ALA A 163 23.64 15.58 20.02
CA ALA A 163 24.67 14.99 19.16
C ALA A 163 26.08 15.39 19.66
N PRO A 164 27.08 14.50 19.57
CA PRO A 164 28.47 14.91 19.77
C PRO A 164 28.86 16.03 18.80
N GLU A 165 29.84 16.85 19.19
CA GLU A 165 30.29 17.98 18.37
C GLU A 165 30.69 17.53 16.96
N GLY A 166 30.19 18.24 15.93
CA GLY A 166 30.45 17.93 14.52
C GLY A 166 29.61 16.79 13.94
N LEU A 167 28.69 16.17 14.69
CA LEU A 167 27.80 15.11 14.21
C LEU A 167 26.33 15.54 14.17
N VAL A 168 25.54 14.84 13.36
CA VAL A 168 24.08 14.98 13.26
C VAL A 168 23.41 13.75 13.86
N ARG A 169 22.52 13.92 14.82
CA ARG A 169 21.81 12.81 15.44
C ARG A 169 20.54 12.45 14.68
N PHE A 170 20.40 11.16 14.39
CA PHE A 170 19.20 10.54 13.87
C PHE A 170 18.68 9.45 14.81
N GLU A 171 17.42 9.11 14.62
CA GLU A 171 16.75 8.01 15.29
C GLU A 171 15.95 7.20 14.28
N ALA A 172 16.01 5.88 14.40
CA ALA A 172 15.12 4.97 13.70
C ALA A 172 14.38 4.09 14.71
N ALA A 173 13.22 3.59 14.32
CA ALA A 173 12.44 2.66 15.14
C ALA A 173 12.47 1.27 14.50
N PRO A 174 13.46 0.40 14.81
CA PRO A 174 13.49 -0.95 14.25
C PRO A 174 12.18 -1.69 14.51
N ALA A 175 11.64 -2.31 13.46
CA ALA A 175 10.46 -3.15 13.57
C ALA A 175 10.65 -4.44 12.77
N PRO A 176 10.24 -5.59 13.33
CA PRO A 176 10.12 -6.78 12.52
C PRO A 176 8.93 -6.58 11.56
N LEU A 177 8.81 -7.45 10.55
CA LEU A 177 7.58 -7.52 9.76
C LEU A 177 6.36 -7.65 10.68
N ALA A 178 5.22 -7.06 10.33
CA ALA A 178 4.01 -7.15 11.16
C ALA A 178 3.58 -8.61 11.38
N ASP A 179 3.03 -8.92 12.56
CA ASP A 179 2.60 -10.29 12.90
C ASP A 179 1.53 -10.82 11.96
N TRP A 180 0.54 -10.00 11.62
CA TRP A 180 -0.50 -10.34 10.66
C TRP A 180 0.11 -10.61 9.26
N ALA A 181 1.13 -9.86 8.87
CA ALA A 181 1.77 -10.03 7.56
C ALA A 181 2.62 -11.31 7.51
N ARG A 182 3.26 -11.69 8.62
CA ARG A 182 3.86 -13.01 8.77
C ARG A 182 2.80 -14.11 8.69
N ALA A 183 1.69 -13.98 9.42
CA ALA A 183 0.64 -14.98 9.43
C ALA A 183 -0.02 -15.15 8.05
N TRP A 184 -0.15 -14.08 7.28
CA TRP A 184 -0.77 -14.09 5.94
C TRP A 184 -0.08 -15.05 4.97
N THR A 185 1.26 -15.12 4.99
CA THR A 185 2.05 -15.99 4.09
C THR A 185 2.89 -17.04 4.84
N GLY A 186 2.63 -17.26 6.12
CA GLY A 186 3.47 -18.10 6.98
C GLY A 186 4.93 -17.60 7.11
N GLY A 187 5.18 -16.33 6.83
CA GLY A 187 6.51 -15.72 6.86
C GLY A 187 7.36 -16.03 5.62
N LEU A 188 6.79 -16.67 4.59
CA LEU A 188 7.46 -16.96 3.33
C LEU A 188 7.18 -15.88 2.26
N PRO A 189 8.07 -15.70 1.28
CA PRO A 189 7.72 -15.06 0.02
C PRO A 189 6.55 -15.77 -0.66
N ALA A 190 5.75 -15.06 -1.46
CA ALA A 190 4.53 -15.61 -2.04
C ALA A 190 4.44 -15.41 -3.57
N VAL A 191 3.75 -16.32 -4.25
CA VAL A 191 3.36 -16.15 -5.65
C VAL A 191 2.04 -15.39 -5.69
N HIS A 192 2.03 -14.23 -6.34
CA HIS A 192 0.87 -13.34 -6.40
C HIS A 192 0.13 -13.53 -7.72
N VAL A 193 -1.16 -13.84 -7.64
CA VAL A 193 -2.02 -14.14 -8.80
C VAL A 193 -3.02 -13.01 -9.02
N GLY A 194 -2.75 -12.15 -10.01
CA GLY A 194 -3.54 -10.95 -10.34
C GLY A 194 -4.92 -11.21 -10.95
N ASN A 195 -5.74 -12.06 -10.31
CA ASN A 195 -7.01 -12.54 -10.83
C ASN A 195 -8.22 -11.60 -10.56
N VAL A 196 -8.00 -10.30 -10.43
CA VAL A 196 -9.07 -9.33 -10.08
C VAL A 196 -10.25 -9.35 -11.06
N ALA A 197 -9.98 -9.37 -12.37
CA ALA A 197 -11.03 -9.41 -13.39
C ALA A 197 -11.78 -10.75 -13.37
N GLU A 198 -11.07 -11.84 -13.10
CA GLU A 198 -11.66 -13.18 -12.93
C GLU A 198 -12.58 -13.22 -11.70
N PHE A 199 -12.15 -12.64 -10.57
CA PHE A 199 -12.97 -12.56 -9.37
C PHE A 199 -14.24 -11.74 -9.61
N ASN A 200 -14.10 -10.55 -10.20
CA ASN A 200 -15.21 -9.64 -10.45
C ASN A 200 -16.24 -10.23 -11.43
N ALA A 201 -15.79 -11.03 -12.41
CA ALA A 201 -16.67 -11.67 -13.38
C ALA A 201 -17.70 -12.63 -12.75
N GLN A 202 -17.43 -13.15 -11.54
CA GLN A 202 -18.37 -14.01 -10.80
C GLN A 202 -19.65 -13.26 -10.36
N PHE A 203 -19.57 -11.93 -10.27
CA PHE A 203 -20.63 -11.07 -9.74
C PHE A 203 -21.17 -10.07 -10.78
N ALA A 204 -20.62 -10.10 -12.01
CA ALA A 204 -20.96 -9.14 -13.04
C ALA A 204 -22.43 -9.27 -13.47
N ASP A 205 -23.15 -8.14 -13.49
CA ASP A 205 -24.45 -8.05 -14.12
C ASP A 205 -24.28 -8.04 -15.65
N PRO A 206 -24.88 -8.98 -16.40
CA PRO A 206 -24.79 -9.04 -17.86
C PRO A 206 -25.28 -7.76 -18.56
N SER A 207 -26.07 -6.93 -17.87
CA SER A 207 -26.63 -5.68 -18.40
C SER A 207 -25.71 -4.46 -18.28
N LEU A 208 -24.58 -4.56 -17.57
CA LEU A 208 -23.56 -3.50 -17.51
C LEU A 208 -22.67 -3.50 -18.77
N ASP A 209 -21.91 -2.45 -19.02
CA ASP A 209 -21.08 -2.31 -20.23
C ASP A 209 -19.86 -3.25 -20.20
N PRO A 210 -19.47 -3.90 -21.32
CA PRO A 210 -18.24 -4.70 -21.39
C PRO A 210 -16.95 -4.00 -20.98
N GLY A 211 -16.83 -2.68 -21.14
CA GLY A 211 -15.66 -1.93 -20.69
C GLY A 211 -15.55 -1.85 -19.17
N GLN A 212 -16.68 -1.80 -18.46
CA GLN A 212 -16.71 -1.82 -16.99
C GLN A 212 -16.43 -3.23 -16.40
N ARG A 213 -16.47 -4.28 -17.22
CA ARG A 213 -16.26 -5.67 -16.78
C ARG A 213 -14.80 -6.07 -16.59
N ALA A 214 -13.87 -5.32 -17.17
CA ALA A 214 -12.46 -5.68 -17.23
C ALA A 214 -11.61 -4.79 -16.31
N ALA A 215 -11.62 -5.05 -15.01
CA ALA A 215 -10.71 -4.40 -14.05
C ALA A 215 -9.24 -4.89 -14.21
N HIS A 216 -8.79 -5.17 -15.43
CA HIS A 216 -7.46 -5.73 -15.68
C HIS A 216 -6.33 -4.76 -15.31
N ASP A 217 -6.58 -3.45 -15.23
CA ASP A 217 -5.60 -2.47 -14.72
C ASP A 217 -5.27 -2.75 -13.26
N TYR A 218 -6.28 -3.09 -12.46
CA TYR A 218 -6.11 -3.42 -11.06
C TYR A 218 -5.29 -4.69 -10.81
N ALA A 219 -5.04 -5.52 -11.84
CA ALA A 219 -4.20 -6.72 -11.68
C ALA A 219 -2.76 -6.35 -11.29
N CYS A 220 -2.29 -5.13 -11.61
CA CYS A 220 -0.99 -4.63 -11.18
C CYS A 220 -0.87 -4.50 -9.65
N LEU A 221 -1.99 -4.39 -8.92
CA LEU A 221 -1.97 -4.44 -7.46
C LEU A 221 -1.47 -5.78 -6.92
N ALA A 222 -1.35 -6.82 -7.74
CA ALA A 222 -0.68 -8.07 -7.38
C ALA A 222 0.73 -7.84 -6.84
N ALA A 223 1.43 -6.77 -7.25
CA ALA A 223 2.71 -6.38 -6.65
C ALA A 223 2.65 -6.17 -5.12
N PHE A 224 1.46 -5.95 -4.56
CA PHE A 224 1.24 -5.60 -3.17
C PHE A 224 0.32 -6.58 -2.45
N TYR A 225 0.16 -7.83 -2.92
CA TYR A 225 -0.69 -8.83 -2.24
C TYR A 225 -0.03 -9.44 -1.00
N SER A 226 1.29 -9.33 -0.91
CA SER A 226 2.05 -9.54 0.32
C SER A 226 3.30 -8.65 0.31
N PRO A 227 3.97 -8.45 1.46
CA PRO A 227 5.16 -7.61 1.54
C PRO A 227 6.37 -8.15 0.78
N ARG A 228 6.38 -9.45 0.43
CA ARG A 228 7.49 -10.16 -0.20
C ARG A 228 6.98 -11.08 -1.32
N PRO A 229 6.88 -10.60 -2.56
CA PRO A 229 6.64 -11.47 -3.70
C PRO A 229 7.84 -12.39 -3.95
N ALA A 230 7.56 -13.57 -4.48
CA ALA A 230 8.51 -14.44 -5.17
C ALA A 230 8.24 -14.47 -6.68
N ALA A 231 6.97 -14.37 -7.07
CA ALA A 231 6.59 -14.25 -8.47
C ALA A 231 5.29 -13.45 -8.61
N LEU A 232 5.15 -12.74 -9.72
CA LEU A 232 3.93 -12.06 -10.14
C LEU A 232 3.34 -12.78 -11.34
N VAL A 233 2.05 -13.11 -11.28
CA VAL A 233 1.29 -13.74 -12.36
C VAL A 233 0.20 -12.76 -12.80
N LEU A 234 0.31 -12.23 -14.01
CA LEU A 234 -0.47 -11.09 -14.50
C LEU A 234 -1.17 -11.39 -15.84
N PRO A 235 -2.37 -10.85 -16.06
CA PRO A 235 -3.12 -11.09 -17.31
C PRO A 235 -2.53 -10.30 -18.49
N ARG A 236 -2.03 -9.09 -18.25
CA ARG A 236 -1.51 -8.17 -19.27
C ARG A 236 -0.03 -7.88 -19.04
N PRO A 237 0.74 -7.57 -20.09
CA PRO A 237 2.15 -7.22 -19.96
C PRO A 237 2.35 -5.98 -19.11
N VAL A 238 3.47 -5.93 -18.38
CA VAL A 238 3.93 -4.78 -17.60
C VAL A 238 5.37 -4.45 -17.94
N SER A 239 5.75 -3.17 -17.83
CA SER A 239 7.13 -2.78 -18.10
C SER A 239 8.10 -3.41 -17.08
N PRO A 240 9.24 -3.97 -17.52
CA PRO A 240 10.33 -4.38 -16.63
C PRO A 240 10.86 -3.22 -15.75
N GLY A 241 10.83 -1.98 -16.26
CA GLY A 241 11.22 -0.78 -15.53
C GLY A 241 10.33 -0.53 -14.32
N TRP A 242 9.01 -0.75 -14.46
CA TRP A 242 8.06 -0.68 -13.34
C TRP A 242 8.38 -1.70 -12.26
N VAL A 243 8.56 -2.98 -12.63
CA VAL A 243 8.91 -4.06 -11.69
C VAL A 243 10.18 -3.72 -10.93
N ALA A 244 11.22 -3.29 -11.65
CA ALA A 244 12.50 -2.91 -11.06
C ALA A 244 12.36 -1.72 -10.10
N LEU A 245 11.58 -0.69 -10.44
CA LEU A 245 11.37 0.47 -9.59
C LEU A 245 10.62 0.09 -8.29
N VAL A 246 9.51 -0.65 -8.40
CA VAL A 246 8.75 -1.14 -7.23
C VAL A 246 9.66 -2.00 -6.35
N GLY A 247 10.39 -2.94 -6.96
CA GLY A 247 11.33 -3.80 -6.27
C GLY A 247 12.44 -3.04 -5.54
N ARG A 248 12.98 -1.96 -6.11
CA ARG A 248 13.95 -1.10 -5.41
C ARG A 248 13.35 -0.38 -4.21
N GLN A 249 12.14 0.17 -4.34
CA GLN A 249 11.48 0.90 -3.25
C GLN A 249 11.09 -0.01 -2.09
N LEU A 250 10.53 -1.17 -2.40
CA LEU A 250 10.03 -2.16 -1.45
C LEU A 250 11.07 -3.26 -1.12
N GLY A 251 12.30 -3.10 -1.60
CA GLY A 251 13.41 -4.00 -1.32
C GLY A 251 13.12 -5.46 -1.65
N TRP A 252 12.51 -5.74 -2.80
CA TRP A 252 12.29 -7.10 -3.27
C TRP A 252 13.60 -7.83 -3.53
N ASP A 253 13.52 -9.16 -3.52
CA ASP A 253 14.61 -10.00 -4.01
C ASP A 253 14.79 -9.74 -5.52
N PRO A 254 16.03 -9.63 -6.04
CA PRO A 254 16.23 -9.53 -7.49
C PRO A 254 15.73 -10.75 -8.27
N GLU A 255 15.46 -11.89 -7.62
CA GLU A 255 14.97 -13.11 -8.25
C GLU A 255 13.43 -13.14 -8.42
N VAL A 256 12.71 -12.06 -8.08
CA VAL A 256 11.26 -12.02 -8.27
C VAL A 256 10.90 -12.25 -9.74
N GLU A 257 10.20 -13.36 -10.00
CA GLU A 257 9.80 -13.74 -11.34
C GLU A 257 8.55 -12.98 -11.77
N VAL A 258 8.42 -12.70 -13.07
CA VAL A 258 7.22 -12.06 -13.63
C VAL A 258 6.73 -12.87 -14.82
N TYR A 259 5.48 -13.30 -14.73
CA TYR A 259 4.75 -13.99 -15.79
C TYR A 259 3.55 -13.13 -16.16
N ASP A 260 3.62 -12.44 -17.28
CA ASP A 260 2.61 -11.51 -17.73
C ASP A 260 2.12 -11.82 -19.16
N GLY A 261 1.17 -11.03 -19.67
CA GLY A 261 0.58 -11.26 -21.00
C GLY A 261 -0.14 -12.61 -21.14
N LEU A 262 -0.59 -13.18 -20.02
CA LEU A 262 -1.14 -14.53 -19.98
C LEU A 262 -2.59 -14.61 -20.47
N ALA A 263 -3.36 -13.53 -20.32
CA ALA A 263 -4.78 -13.45 -20.59
C ALA A 263 -5.24 -12.03 -20.96
N GLU A 264 -5.22 -11.69 -22.26
CA GLU A 264 -5.72 -10.40 -22.77
C GLU A 264 -7.22 -10.43 -23.13
N ARG A 265 -7.69 -11.54 -23.71
CA ARG A 265 -9.09 -11.82 -24.06
C ARG A 265 -9.32 -13.31 -23.92
N GLY A 266 -10.29 -13.76 -23.12
CA GLY A 266 -10.57 -15.20 -22.94
C GLY A 266 -10.80 -15.59 -21.47
N PRO A 267 -10.53 -16.84 -21.09
CA PRO A 267 -10.84 -17.34 -19.76
C PRO A 267 -10.07 -16.58 -18.67
N GLY A 268 -10.51 -16.71 -17.42
CA GLY A 268 -9.84 -16.11 -16.27
C GLY A 268 -8.35 -16.44 -16.20
N LEU A 269 -7.57 -15.59 -15.54
CA LEU A 269 -6.12 -15.72 -15.42
C LEU A 269 -5.69 -17.13 -14.95
N SER A 270 -6.40 -17.71 -13.98
CA SER A 270 -6.05 -19.02 -13.45
C SER A 270 -6.22 -20.14 -14.48
N ASP A 271 -7.30 -20.11 -15.28
CA ASP A 271 -7.47 -21.09 -16.37
C ASP A 271 -6.39 -20.92 -17.46
N ALA A 272 -5.98 -19.67 -17.74
CA ALA A 272 -4.89 -19.39 -18.67
C ALA A 272 -3.54 -19.96 -18.18
N VAL A 273 -3.28 -19.92 -16.87
CA VAL A 273 -2.11 -20.56 -16.24
C VAL A 273 -2.23 -22.09 -16.30
N SER A 274 -3.39 -22.65 -15.94
CA SER A 274 -3.63 -24.10 -15.99
C SER A 274 -3.49 -24.68 -17.42
N GLY A 275 -3.84 -23.90 -18.45
CA GLY A 275 -3.62 -24.26 -19.85
C GLY A 275 -2.15 -24.32 -20.27
N ARG A 276 -1.20 -23.93 -19.40
CA ARG A 276 0.25 -23.94 -19.63
C ARG A 276 0.94 -24.82 -18.57
N PRO A 277 1.02 -26.15 -18.76
CA PRO A 277 1.45 -27.09 -17.72
C PRO A 277 2.81 -26.77 -17.08
N ALA A 278 3.81 -26.33 -17.86
CA ALA A 278 5.11 -25.97 -17.33
C ALA A 278 5.05 -24.74 -16.39
N LEU A 279 4.24 -23.73 -16.75
CA LEU A 279 4.02 -22.55 -15.92
C LEU A 279 3.22 -22.91 -14.67
N ALA A 280 2.15 -23.70 -14.83
CA ALA A 280 1.33 -24.15 -13.70
C ALA A 280 2.20 -24.88 -12.65
N ARG A 281 3.05 -25.82 -13.07
CA ARG A 281 4.01 -26.50 -12.18
C ARG A 281 4.96 -25.52 -11.49
N ARG A 282 5.54 -24.57 -12.24
CA ARG A 282 6.47 -23.59 -11.68
C ARG A 282 5.80 -22.69 -10.62
N VAL A 283 4.54 -22.34 -10.82
CA VAL A 283 3.74 -21.55 -9.89
C VAL A 283 3.31 -22.35 -8.66
N THR A 284 3.02 -23.64 -8.78
CA THR A 284 2.38 -24.43 -7.69
C THR A 284 3.30 -25.40 -6.96
N GLU A 285 4.32 -25.98 -7.62
CA GLU A 285 5.16 -27.04 -7.04
C GLU A 285 6.30 -26.50 -6.15
N GLY A 286 6.56 -25.19 -6.16
CA GLY A 286 7.61 -24.56 -5.37
C GLY A 286 7.35 -24.51 -3.86
N GLY A 287 6.18 -24.94 -3.39
CA GLY A 287 5.79 -24.94 -1.96
C GLY A 287 5.60 -23.55 -1.35
N LEU A 288 5.66 -22.49 -2.17
CA LEU A 288 5.39 -21.12 -1.74
C LEU A 288 3.88 -20.87 -1.64
N PRO A 289 3.43 -20.00 -0.72
CA PRO A 289 2.04 -19.56 -0.67
C PRO A 289 1.60 -18.92 -1.99
N LEU A 290 0.44 -19.33 -2.51
CA LEU A 290 -0.26 -18.66 -3.60
C LEU A 290 -1.27 -17.67 -3.01
N VAL A 291 -1.22 -16.42 -3.47
CA VAL A 291 -2.09 -15.34 -2.98
C VAL A 291 -2.85 -14.72 -4.16
N PRO A 292 -4.19 -14.86 -4.23
CA PRO A 292 -5.00 -14.23 -5.26
C PRO A 292 -5.55 -12.88 -4.81
N TRP A 293 -6.15 -12.12 -5.73
CA TRP A 293 -7.02 -10.99 -5.37
C TRP A 293 -8.20 -11.49 -4.53
N GLY A 294 -8.84 -12.56 -5.00
CA GLY A 294 -9.94 -13.21 -4.31
C GLY A 294 -10.15 -14.63 -4.83
N LEU A 295 -10.94 -15.41 -4.09
CA LEU A 295 -11.15 -16.81 -4.40
C LEU A 295 -12.12 -17.00 -5.57
N THR A 296 -11.77 -17.88 -6.49
CA THR A 296 -12.61 -18.28 -7.64
C THR A 296 -12.51 -19.79 -7.84
N GLY A 297 -13.47 -20.37 -8.57
CA GLY A 297 -13.40 -21.78 -8.98
C GLY A 297 -12.14 -22.11 -9.80
N PRO A 298 -11.80 -21.34 -10.85
CA PRO A 298 -10.54 -21.49 -11.59
C PRO A 298 -9.29 -21.42 -10.72
N TYR A 299 -9.19 -20.44 -9.82
CA TYR A 299 -8.07 -20.31 -8.90
C TYR A 299 -7.96 -21.51 -7.95
N ALA A 300 -9.09 -21.96 -7.38
CA ALA A 300 -9.11 -23.10 -6.48
C ALA A 300 -8.59 -24.38 -7.18
N ARG A 301 -8.95 -24.61 -8.45
CA ARG A 301 -8.38 -25.71 -9.24
C ARG A 301 -6.88 -25.59 -9.44
N LEU A 302 -6.39 -24.40 -9.81
CA LEU A 302 -4.96 -24.14 -9.98
C LEU A 302 -4.18 -24.39 -8.69
N ALA A 303 -4.70 -23.91 -7.55
CA ALA A 303 -4.05 -24.02 -6.24
C ALA A 303 -4.27 -25.38 -5.55
N GLY A 304 -5.04 -26.30 -6.13
CA GLY A 304 -5.38 -27.58 -5.50
C GLY A 304 -6.24 -27.44 -4.24
N LEU A 305 -7.06 -26.39 -4.15
CA LEU A 305 -7.90 -26.05 -3.01
C LEU A 305 -9.36 -26.47 -3.24
N PRO A 306 -10.13 -26.80 -2.18
CA PRO A 306 -11.56 -27.02 -2.30
C PRO A 306 -12.29 -25.73 -2.69
N TRP A 307 -13.17 -25.79 -3.70
CA TRP A 307 -14.01 -24.66 -4.09
C TRP A 307 -15.35 -24.69 -3.37
N ARG A 308 -15.67 -23.62 -2.63
CA ARG A 308 -16.94 -23.43 -1.90
C ARG A 308 -17.52 -22.05 -2.20
N PRO A 309 -18.38 -21.90 -3.22
CA PRO A 309 -18.92 -20.59 -3.60
C PRO A 309 -19.70 -19.92 -2.45
N ASP A 310 -20.37 -20.70 -1.61
CA ASP A 310 -21.11 -20.20 -0.43
C ASP A 310 -20.22 -19.53 0.64
N GLY A 311 -18.90 -19.76 0.57
CA GLY A 311 -17.92 -19.06 1.39
C GLY A 311 -17.87 -17.57 1.08
N LEU A 312 -18.26 -17.15 -0.13
CA LEU A 312 -18.31 -15.76 -0.56
C LEU A 312 -19.69 -15.13 -0.39
N ARG A 313 -20.64 -15.79 0.30
CA ARG A 313 -22.02 -15.28 0.42
C ARG A 313 -22.13 -13.87 0.99
N TYR A 314 -21.16 -13.42 1.78
CA TYR A 314 -21.15 -12.07 2.37
C TYR A 314 -20.58 -10.99 1.45
N GLU A 315 -20.17 -11.33 0.22
CA GLU A 315 -20.04 -10.36 -0.88
C GLU A 315 -21.40 -9.76 -1.30
N SER A 316 -22.50 -10.46 -1.00
CA SER A 316 -23.84 -9.90 -1.13
C SER A 316 -24.07 -8.87 -0.03
N LYS A 317 -24.39 -7.63 -0.44
CA LYS A 317 -24.67 -6.53 0.48
C LYS A 317 -25.82 -6.82 1.43
N SER A 318 -26.83 -7.59 1.02
CA SER A 318 -27.93 -7.97 1.91
C SER A 318 -27.54 -9.08 2.89
N ALA A 319 -26.74 -10.04 2.48
CA ALA A 319 -26.21 -11.07 3.37
C ALA A 319 -25.25 -10.46 4.41
N ALA A 320 -24.39 -9.52 4.01
CA ALA A 320 -23.52 -8.75 4.90
C ALA A 320 -24.32 -7.92 5.90
N HIS A 321 -25.32 -7.17 5.43
CA HIS A 321 -26.22 -6.41 6.30
C HIS A 321 -26.92 -7.29 7.35
N ALA A 322 -27.43 -8.46 6.93
CA ALA A 322 -28.03 -9.42 7.85
C ALA A 322 -27.02 -9.99 8.86
N LEU A 323 -25.75 -10.18 8.46
CA LEU A 323 -24.67 -10.54 9.37
C LEU A 323 -24.42 -9.45 10.41
N PHE A 324 -24.32 -8.19 9.98
CA PHE A 324 -24.14 -7.05 10.87
C PHE A 324 -25.27 -6.96 11.90
N GLY A 325 -26.51 -7.16 11.47
CA GLY A 325 -27.67 -7.20 12.35
C GLY A 325 -27.59 -8.29 13.41
N ARG A 326 -27.11 -9.50 13.06
CA ARG A 326 -26.90 -10.59 14.03
C ARG A 326 -25.81 -10.26 15.05
N ILE A 327 -24.70 -9.69 14.60
CA ILE A 327 -23.60 -9.26 15.50
C ILE A 327 -24.12 -8.23 16.51
N LEU A 328 -24.89 -7.24 16.05
CA LEU A 328 -25.46 -6.22 16.93
C LEU A 328 -26.48 -6.80 17.92
N ALA A 329 -27.35 -7.71 17.46
CA ALA A 329 -28.31 -8.40 18.32
C ALA A 329 -27.63 -9.27 19.40
N GLY A 330 -26.42 -9.78 19.14
CA GLY A 330 -25.63 -10.60 20.05
C GLY A 330 -24.84 -9.82 21.11
N GLY A 331 -25.11 -8.52 21.32
CA GLY A 331 -24.37 -7.68 22.28
C GLY A 331 -23.27 -6.85 21.63
N GLY A 332 -23.51 -6.32 20.42
CA GLY A 332 -22.55 -5.53 19.64
C GLY A 332 -22.04 -4.25 20.34
N HIS A 333 -21.29 -3.45 19.61
CA HIS A 333 -20.60 -2.30 20.20
C HIS A 333 -21.46 -1.02 20.17
N PRO A 334 -21.55 -0.22 21.26
CA PRO A 334 -22.43 0.97 21.35
C PRO A 334 -22.07 2.08 20.36
N GLY A 335 -20.81 2.12 19.93
CA GLY A 335 -20.33 2.99 18.85
C GLY A 335 -20.72 2.55 17.44
N ILE A 336 -21.48 1.46 17.27
CA ILE A 336 -21.95 0.96 15.98
C ILE A 336 -23.48 1.13 15.87
N THR A 337 -23.93 1.56 14.70
CA THR A 337 -25.35 1.63 14.33
C THR A 337 -25.57 0.90 13.01
N LEU A 338 -26.77 0.38 12.75
CA LEU A 338 -27.07 -0.27 11.47
C LEU A 338 -28.22 0.48 10.78
N PRO A 339 -27.97 1.14 9.63
CA PRO A 339 -29.03 1.77 8.86
C PRO A 339 -30.03 0.72 8.39
N ALA A 340 -31.31 1.09 8.29
CA ALA A 340 -32.32 0.17 7.79
C ALA A 340 -32.06 -0.16 6.31
N GLN A 341 -32.16 -1.45 5.95
CA GLN A 341 -32.07 -1.94 4.58
C GLN A 341 -33.38 -2.64 4.21
N TRP A 342 -33.82 -2.43 2.97
CA TRP A 342 -35.00 -3.04 2.40
C TRP A 342 -34.67 -3.67 1.05
N ARG A 343 -34.98 -4.95 0.92
CA ARG A 343 -34.87 -5.67 -0.35
C ARG A 343 -36.18 -5.60 -1.11
N ALA A 344 -36.20 -4.89 -2.23
CA ALA A 344 -37.39 -4.81 -3.06
C ALA A 344 -37.44 -5.99 -4.05
N GLY A 345 -38.33 -6.95 -3.80
CA GLY A 345 -38.52 -8.11 -4.68
C GLY A 345 -39.07 -7.77 -6.07
N THR A 346 -39.63 -6.57 -6.24
CA THR A 346 -40.00 -6.04 -7.56
C THR A 346 -39.63 -4.57 -7.68
N ARG A 347 -39.46 -4.13 -8.91
CA ARG A 347 -39.20 -2.73 -9.22
C ARG A 347 -40.35 -1.80 -8.83
N TRP A 348 -41.59 -2.28 -8.93
CA TRP A 348 -42.75 -1.53 -8.44
C TRP A 348 -42.72 -1.38 -6.91
N ALA A 349 -42.31 -2.41 -6.16
CA ALA A 349 -42.08 -2.30 -4.72
C ALA A 349 -40.98 -1.27 -4.41
N ALA A 350 -39.88 -1.27 -5.17
CA ALA A 350 -38.80 -0.29 -5.04
C ALA A 350 -39.29 1.15 -5.30
N VAL A 351 -40.12 1.37 -6.33
CA VAL A 351 -40.76 2.67 -6.61
C VAL A 351 -41.63 3.12 -5.43
N ARG A 352 -42.47 2.23 -4.89
CA ARG A 352 -43.36 2.56 -3.77
C ARG A 352 -42.57 2.94 -2.52
N LEU A 353 -41.52 2.17 -2.22
CA LEU A 353 -40.67 2.43 -1.06
C LEU A 353 -39.90 3.75 -1.20
N LEU A 354 -39.25 4.00 -2.34
CA LEU A 354 -38.56 5.26 -2.59
C LEU A 354 -39.53 6.46 -2.51
N ALA A 355 -40.74 6.32 -3.06
CA ALA A 355 -41.75 7.37 -2.99
C ALA A 355 -42.25 7.62 -1.56
N ALA A 356 -42.39 6.57 -0.75
CA ALA A 356 -42.77 6.69 0.65
C ALA A 356 -41.68 7.42 1.47
N ARG A 357 -40.42 7.00 1.33
CA ARG A 357 -39.27 7.64 1.99
C ARG A 357 -39.11 9.10 1.59
N SER A 358 -39.21 9.39 0.29
CA SER A 358 -39.12 10.76 -0.24
C SER A 358 -40.22 11.67 0.33
N ARG A 359 -41.46 11.18 0.48
CA ARG A 359 -42.55 11.94 1.13
C ARG A 359 -42.31 12.17 2.62
N ALA A 360 -41.67 11.22 3.29
CA ALA A 360 -41.23 11.38 4.67
C ALA A 360 -39.97 12.26 4.82
N GLY A 361 -39.46 12.85 3.73
CA GLY A 361 -38.27 13.71 3.75
C GLY A 361 -36.94 12.96 3.82
N GLY A 362 -36.94 11.63 3.76
CA GLY A 362 -35.73 10.81 3.87
C GLY A 362 -34.97 10.66 2.55
N SER A 363 -33.67 10.88 2.59
CA SER A 363 -32.74 10.45 1.54
C SER A 363 -32.58 8.92 1.56
N THR A 364 -32.31 8.33 0.39
CA THR A 364 -32.25 6.87 0.22
C THR A 364 -31.04 6.49 -0.61
N VAL A 365 -30.30 5.47 -0.17
CA VAL A 365 -29.22 4.87 -0.97
C VAL A 365 -29.80 3.71 -1.75
N LEU A 366 -29.60 3.70 -3.06
CA LEU A 366 -29.99 2.62 -3.97
C LEU A 366 -28.73 1.84 -4.31
N LYS A 367 -28.72 0.52 -4.09
CA LYS A 367 -27.59 -0.36 -4.36
C LYS A 367 -28.02 -1.59 -5.19
N SER A 368 -27.12 -2.09 -6.03
CA SER A 368 -27.20 -3.47 -6.54
C SER A 368 -26.84 -4.48 -5.44
N GLU A 369 -27.17 -5.76 -5.62
CA GLU A 369 -26.86 -6.82 -4.64
C GLU A 369 -25.34 -7.04 -4.50
N HIS A 370 -24.64 -7.01 -5.64
CA HIS A 370 -23.18 -7.08 -5.76
C HIS A 370 -22.70 -5.87 -6.58
N GLY A 371 -21.47 -5.42 -6.34
CA GLY A 371 -20.86 -4.29 -7.05
C GLY A 371 -19.41 -4.08 -6.62
N VAL A 372 -18.65 -3.29 -7.38
CA VAL A 372 -17.21 -3.01 -7.13
C VAL A 372 -16.98 -1.51 -7.04
N GLY A 373 -16.29 -1.03 -6.00
CA GLY A 373 -15.80 0.36 -5.92
C GLY A 373 -16.90 1.43 -5.99
N GLY A 374 -18.04 1.20 -5.36
CA GLY A 374 -19.19 2.12 -5.41
C GLY A 374 -20.03 2.04 -6.69
N SER A 375 -19.59 1.31 -7.72
CA SER A 375 -20.42 1.06 -8.91
C SER A 375 -21.73 0.38 -8.51
N GLY A 376 -22.85 0.94 -8.97
CA GLY A 376 -24.19 0.47 -8.60
C GLY A 376 -24.76 1.06 -7.30
N THR A 377 -24.04 1.97 -6.63
CA THR A 377 -24.57 2.76 -5.50
C THR A 377 -25.00 4.16 -5.97
N THR A 378 -26.17 4.61 -5.56
CA THR A 378 -26.69 5.94 -5.89
C THR A 378 -27.45 6.52 -4.71
N VAL A 379 -27.03 7.69 -4.23
CA VAL A 379 -27.78 8.44 -3.23
C VAL A 379 -28.87 9.24 -3.93
N VAL A 380 -30.09 9.17 -3.42
CA VAL A 380 -31.24 9.90 -3.95
C VAL A 380 -31.93 10.67 -2.83
N THR A 381 -31.93 11.99 -2.97
CA THR A 381 -32.59 12.93 -2.07
C THR A 381 -34.06 13.12 -2.46
N PRO A 382 -34.91 13.61 -1.52
CA PRO A 382 -36.29 13.97 -1.86
C PRO A 382 -36.40 15.03 -2.97
N ALA A 383 -35.43 15.95 -3.07
CA ALA A 383 -35.40 16.97 -4.11
C ALA A 383 -35.16 16.36 -5.49
N GLU A 384 -34.22 15.42 -5.60
CA GLU A 384 -33.93 14.70 -6.85
C GLU A 384 -35.09 13.82 -7.30
N VAL A 385 -35.81 13.19 -6.36
CA VAL A 385 -37.04 12.46 -6.68
C VAL A 385 -38.09 13.40 -7.29
N ARG A 386 -38.26 14.61 -6.74
CA ARG A 386 -39.18 15.62 -7.30
C ARG A 386 -38.71 16.10 -8.66
N ALA A 387 -37.43 16.46 -8.80
CA ALA A 387 -36.85 16.97 -10.04
C ALA A 387 -36.92 15.94 -11.19
N ALA A 388 -36.81 14.65 -10.88
CA ALA A 388 -36.95 13.58 -11.87
C ALA A 388 -38.41 13.36 -12.33
N GLY A 389 -39.42 13.94 -11.67
CA GLY A 389 -40.84 13.65 -11.92
C GLY A 389 -41.35 12.41 -11.17
N GLY A 390 -40.72 12.07 -10.03
CA GLY A 390 -41.13 11.01 -9.12
C GLY A 390 -40.24 9.76 -9.15
N ALA A 391 -40.42 8.89 -8.14
CA ALA A 391 -39.60 7.70 -7.92
C ALA A 391 -39.52 6.76 -9.13
N ARG A 392 -40.61 6.64 -9.91
CA ARG A 392 -40.63 5.83 -11.13
C ARG A 392 -39.66 6.34 -12.20
N ALA A 393 -39.49 7.66 -12.31
CA ALA A 393 -38.56 8.26 -13.26
C ALA A 393 -37.11 8.10 -12.81
N VAL A 394 -36.83 8.23 -11.51
CA VAL A 394 -35.50 7.93 -10.93
C VAL A 394 -35.09 6.50 -11.26
N LEU A 395 -35.93 5.52 -10.88
CA LEU A 395 -35.58 4.12 -11.09
C LEU A 395 -35.40 3.79 -12.57
N ARG A 396 -36.17 4.41 -13.49
CA ARG A 396 -36.05 4.24 -14.97
C ARG A 396 -34.64 4.46 -15.51
N ARG A 397 -33.82 5.23 -14.81
CA ARG A 397 -32.44 5.54 -15.20
C ARG A 397 -31.41 4.59 -14.58
N LEU A 398 -31.82 3.70 -13.67
CA LEU A 398 -30.95 2.74 -13.00
C LEU A 398 -30.97 1.36 -13.70
N PRO A 399 -29.90 0.55 -13.56
CA PRO A 399 -29.82 -0.81 -14.08
C PRO A 399 -31.03 -1.68 -13.70
N ARG A 400 -31.33 -2.67 -14.54
CA ARG A 400 -32.44 -3.60 -14.32
C ARG A 400 -31.93 -4.78 -13.49
N GLY A 401 -32.35 -4.85 -12.22
CA GLY A 401 -32.05 -5.97 -11.33
C GLY A 401 -32.74 -5.82 -9.97
N PRO A 402 -32.57 -6.77 -9.04
CA PRO A 402 -32.91 -6.58 -7.64
C PRO A 402 -32.24 -5.32 -7.09
N LEU A 403 -33.02 -4.45 -6.43
CA LEU A 403 -32.51 -3.22 -5.84
C LEU A 403 -32.60 -3.32 -4.31
N LEU A 404 -31.49 -3.03 -3.67
CA LEU A 404 -31.43 -2.75 -2.25
C LEU A 404 -31.66 -1.26 -2.05
N LEU A 405 -32.57 -0.93 -1.13
CA LEU A 405 -32.78 0.42 -0.66
C LEU A 405 -32.27 0.48 0.76
N GLU A 406 -31.47 1.50 1.07
CA GLU A 406 -30.91 1.71 2.39
C GLU A 406 -31.22 3.13 2.88
N GLU A 407 -31.31 3.26 4.19
CA GLU A 407 -31.32 4.56 4.83
C GLU A 407 -30.00 5.29 4.56
N TYR A 408 -30.09 6.54 4.12
CA TYR A 408 -28.92 7.40 4.00
C TYR A 408 -28.46 7.83 5.39
N VAL A 409 -27.25 7.45 5.77
CA VAL A 409 -26.63 7.91 7.01
C VAL A 409 -26.11 9.32 6.79
N HIS A 410 -26.54 10.31 7.57
CA HIS A 410 -26.00 11.67 7.46
C HIS A 410 -24.60 11.77 8.08
N GLY A 411 -23.69 12.50 7.44
CA GLY A 411 -22.30 12.68 7.90
C GLY A 411 -22.15 13.57 9.12
N PRO A 412 -20.97 13.53 9.77
CA PRO A 412 -20.62 14.47 10.82
C PRO A 412 -20.62 15.91 10.30
N ALA A 413 -21.03 16.86 11.15
CA ALA A 413 -21.00 18.28 10.81
C ALA A 413 -19.57 18.84 10.78
N ASP A 414 -18.67 18.28 11.57
CA ASP A 414 -17.25 18.65 11.56
C ASP A 414 -16.52 17.86 10.47
N PRO A 415 -16.00 18.54 9.42
CA PRO A 415 -15.33 17.88 8.30
C PRO A 415 -14.00 17.21 8.69
N ARG A 416 -13.47 17.49 9.89
CA ARG A 416 -12.26 16.82 10.42
C ARG A 416 -12.54 15.42 10.93
N VAL A 417 -13.80 15.02 11.07
CA VAL A 417 -14.17 13.66 11.43
C VAL A 417 -14.24 12.82 10.16
N PRO A 418 -13.39 11.79 10.00
CA PRO A 418 -13.43 10.95 8.81
C PRO A 418 -14.81 10.33 8.61
N ARG A 419 -15.34 10.51 7.41
CA ARG A 419 -16.65 9.99 7.04
C ARG A 419 -16.56 8.52 6.62
N ASP A 420 -15.63 8.19 5.74
CA ASP A 420 -15.53 6.88 5.11
C ASP A 420 -14.31 6.14 5.66
N LEU A 421 -14.54 4.96 6.22
CA LEU A 421 -13.56 4.18 6.97
C LEU A 421 -13.66 2.73 6.56
N THR A 422 -12.58 1.97 6.72
CA THR A 422 -12.63 0.53 6.52
C THR A 422 -11.77 -0.20 7.54
N TYR A 423 -12.18 -1.42 7.86
CA TYR A 423 -11.44 -2.40 8.64
C TYR A 423 -10.91 -3.46 7.68
N ASP A 424 -9.64 -3.85 7.79
CA ASP A 424 -9.08 -4.99 7.08
C ASP A 424 -8.70 -6.11 8.06
N GLY A 425 -8.95 -7.35 7.65
CA GLY A 425 -8.56 -8.55 8.35
C GLY A 425 -8.48 -9.76 7.42
N PHE A 426 -8.06 -10.90 7.94
CA PHE A 426 -8.15 -12.14 7.19
C PHE A 426 -8.39 -13.34 8.11
N VAL A 427 -8.92 -14.42 7.54
CA VAL A 427 -9.03 -15.71 8.21
C VAL A 427 -7.99 -16.66 7.61
N ASP A 428 -7.02 -17.09 8.43
CA ASP A 428 -5.96 -18.00 7.97
C ASP A 428 -6.48 -19.41 7.69
N GLY A 429 -5.65 -20.27 7.09
CA GLY A 429 -6.02 -21.64 6.73
C GLY A 429 -6.56 -22.48 7.90
N SER A 430 -6.15 -22.20 9.14
CA SER A 430 -6.63 -22.89 10.35
C SER A 430 -8.01 -22.41 10.80
N GLY A 431 -8.50 -21.30 10.27
CA GLY A 431 -9.74 -20.66 10.69
C GLY A 431 -9.54 -19.62 11.78
N ARG A 432 -8.32 -19.17 12.03
CA ARG A 432 -8.05 -18.11 12.99
C ARG A 432 -8.17 -16.75 12.29
N PRO A 433 -9.00 -15.82 12.81
CA PRO A 433 -9.04 -14.45 12.32
C PRO A 433 -7.80 -13.67 12.79
N HIS A 434 -7.29 -12.82 11.91
CA HIS A 434 -6.20 -11.88 12.16
C HIS A 434 -6.67 -10.47 11.78
N GLU A 435 -6.37 -9.52 12.66
CA GLU A 435 -6.59 -8.11 12.42
C GLU A 435 -5.39 -7.52 11.67
N VAL A 436 -5.66 -6.72 10.64
CA VAL A 436 -4.64 -6.00 9.88
C VAL A 436 -4.62 -4.54 10.33
N GLY A 437 -5.78 -3.90 10.36
CA GLY A 437 -5.92 -2.55 10.88
C GLY A 437 -7.13 -1.80 10.32
N ALA A 438 -7.09 -0.48 10.47
CA ALA A 438 -8.13 0.42 10.01
C ALA A 438 -7.57 1.50 9.08
N ALA A 439 -8.38 1.94 8.12
CA ALA A 439 -8.01 2.95 7.14
C ALA A 439 -9.08 4.03 7.02
N VAL A 440 -8.65 5.23 6.60
CA VAL A 440 -9.57 6.28 6.11
C VAL A 440 -9.62 6.18 4.60
N MET A 441 -10.82 6.05 4.04
CA MET A 441 -11.02 6.00 2.60
C MET A 441 -11.18 7.41 2.02
N ASP A 442 -10.61 7.63 0.84
CA ASP A 442 -10.91 8.78 0.00
C ASP A 442 -12.08 8.40 -0.93
N VAL A 443 -13.26 8.92 -0.60
CA VAL A 443 -14.50 8.71 -1.35
C VAL A 443 -15.02 10.06 -1.80
N ALA A 444 -15.24 10.22 -3.10
CA ALA A 444 -15.87 11.43 -3.62
C ALA A 444 -16.74 11.11 -4.84
N ASP A 445 -17.86 11.83 -4.94
CA ASP A 445 -18.94 11.58 -5.91
C ASP A 445 -19.52 10.16 -5.84
N GLY A 446 -19.49 9.55 -4.65
CA GLY A 446 -19.97 8.18 -4.41
C GLY A 446 -19.03 7.07 -4.92
N GLY A 447 -17.85 7.43 -5.43
CA GLY A 447 -16.83 6.50 -5.90
C GLY A 447 -15.61 6.46 -4.97
N TYR A 448 -15.10 5.27 -4.71
CA TYR A 448 -13.83 5.06 -4.03
C TYR A 448 -12.66 5.55 -4.91
N ARG A 449 -11.71 6.28 -4.32
CA ARG A 449 -10.53 6.84 -5.01
C ARG A 449 -9.19 6.39 -4.42
N GLY A 450 -9.22 5.85 -3.21
CA GLY A 450 -8.01 5.51 -2.48
C GLY A 450 -8.25 5.37 -0.98
N ALA A 451 -7.17 5.16 -0.24
CA ALA A 451 -7.22 5.05 1.21
C ALA A 451 -5.88 5.46 1.83
N THR A 452 -5.94 5.89 3.08
CA THR A 452 -4.76 6.16 3.91
C THR A 452 -4.75 5.21 5.11
N VAL A 453 -3.61 4.58 5.35
CA VAL A 453 -3.35 3.68 6.49
C VAL A 453 -2.17 4.18 7.31
N GLY A 454 -2.06 3.70 8.54
CA GLY A 454 -0.91 3.94 9.42
C GLY A 454 -1.30 4.56 10.76
N PRO A 455 -0.31 4.80 11.63
CA PRO A 455 -0.56 5.24 13.00
C PRO A 455 -1.27 6.60 13.04
N GLY A 456 -2.35 6.69 13.83
CA GLY A 456 -3.08 7.95 14.05
C GLY A 456 -3.95 8.41 12.88
N VAL A 457 -4.01 7.68 11.76
CA VAL A 457 -4.86 8.03 10.62
C VAL A 457 -6.35 7.95 10.98
N VAL A 458 -6.76 6.86 11.65
CA VAL A 458 -8.11 6.74 12.20
C VAL A 458 -8.11 7.28 13.65
N PRO A 459 -8.95 8.28 13.98
CA PRO A 459 -9.03 8.82 15.34
C PRO A 459 -9.39 7.72 16.36
N GLY A 460 -8.76 7.73 17.53
CA GLY A 460 -8.93 6.68 18.55
C GLY A 460 -10.39 6.38 18.93
N ARG A 461 -11.25 7.40 19.02
CA ARG A 461 -12.70 7.27 19.29
C ARG A 461 -13.46 6.46 18.24
N LEU A 462 -12.95 6.41 17.00
CA LEU A 462 -13.52 5.63 15.90
C LEU A 462 -12.79 4.31 15.71
N ALA A 463 -11.49 4.25 16.03
CA ALA A 463 -10.68 3.05 15.86
C ALA A 463 -11.18 1.90 16.74
N GLU A 464 -11.43 2.13 18.02
CA GLU A 464 -11.89 1.08 18.95
C GLU A 464 -13.20 0.39 18.50
N PRO A 465 -14.32 1.10 18.25
CA PRO A 465 -15.55 0.48 17.77
C PRO A 465 -15.36 -0.25 16.43
N LEU A 466 -14.60 0.34 15.52
CA LEU A 466 -14.32 -0.21 14.19
C LEU A 466 -13.58 -1.55 14.28
N LEU A 467 -12.47 -1.59 15.01
CA LEU A 467 -11.65 -2.79 15.18
C LEU A 467 -12.44 -3.88 15.91
N ALA A 468 -13.15 -3.53 16.98
CA ALA A 468 -13.98 -4.48 17.72
C ALA A 468 -15.07 -5.12 16.84
N PHE A 469 -15.74 -4.33 16.00
CA PHE A 469 -16.76 -4.82 15.08
C PHE A 469 -16.18 -5.65 13.94
N GLY A 470 -15.09 -5.20 13.32
CA GLY A 470 -14.37 -5.94 12.28
C GLY A 470 -13.87 -7.30 12.77
N ALA A 471 -13.32 -7.36 13.99
CA ALA A 471 -12.94 -8.61 14.64
C ALA A 471 -14.13 -9.55 14.88
N ALA A 472 -15.32 -9.02 15.20
CA ALA A 472 -16.54 -9.82 15.32
C ALA A 472 -16.98 -10.40 13.97
N VAL A 473 -16.92 -9.60 12.90
CA VAL A 473 -17.16 -10.08 11.53
C VAL A 473 -16.17 -11.19 11.17
N GLY A 474 -14.88 -11.02 11.47
CA GLY A 474 -13.85 -12.04 11.22
C GLY A 474 -14.14 -13.38 11.91
N ARG A 475 -14.65 -13.37 13.14
CA ARG A 475 -15.07 -14.60 13.85
C ARG A 475 -16.25 -15.29 13.16
N GLU A 476 -17.25 -14.52 12.72
CA GLU A 476 -18.41 -15.06 12.00
C GLU A 476 -18.04 -15.62 10.62
N LEU A 477 -17.14 -14.93 9.90
CA LEU A 477 -16.58 -15.42 8.64
C LEU A 477 -15.82 -16.73 8.86
N ALA A 478 -14.97 -16.80 9.89
CA ALA A 478 -14.22 -18.00 10.24
C ALA A 478 -15.14 -19.19 10.56
N ALA A 479 -16.17 -18.95 11.39
CA ALA A 479 -17.19 -19.94 11.75
C ALA A 479 -17.99 -20.43 10.54
N SER A 480 -18.13 -19.60 9.51
CA SER A 480 -18.77 -19.98 8.26
C SER A 480 -17.90 -20.79 7.29
N GLY A 481 -16.64 -21.00 7.64
CA GLY A 481 -15.67 -21.70 6.80
C GLY A 481 -14.95 -20.81 5.78
N TYR A 482 -15.12 -19.49 5.84
CA TYR A 482 -14.36 -18.56 4.99
C TYR A 482 -12.88 -18.55 5.37
N ARG A 483 -12.00 -18.47 4.37
CA ARG A 483 -10.54 -18.43 4.48
C ARG A 483 -10.04 -17.44 3.45
N GLY A 484 -9.29 -16.43 3.85
CA GLY A 484 -8.88 -15.34 2.97
C GLY A 484 -9.03 -13.96 3.60
N TRP A 485 -8.70 -12.95 2.80
CA TRP A 485 -8.76 -11.53 3.18
C TRP A 485 -10.18 -11.01 3.13
N PHE A 486 -10.54 -10.16 4.08
CA PHE A 486 -11.78 -9.42 4.02
C PHE A 486 -11.60 -8.00 4.55
N ASP A 487 -12.46 -7.11 4.10
CA ASP A 487 -12.66 -5.81 4.72
C ASP A 487 -14.13 -5.58 5.07
N VAL A 488 -14.35 -4.57 5.92
CA VAL A 488 -15.68 -4.08 6.29
C VAL A 488 -15.65 -2.56 6.20
N ASP A 489 -16.47 -2.03 5.31
CA ASP A 489 -16.57 -0.59 5.09
C ASP A 489 -17.57 0.03 6.06
N PHE A 490 -17.26 1.23 6.52
CA PHE A 490 -18.07 1.99 7.47
C PHE A 490 -18.25 3.42 7.00
N VAL A 491 -19.39 4.00 7.37
CA VAL A 491 -19.61 5.44 7.34
C VAL A 491 -19.88 5.99 8.74
N THR A 492 -19.26 7.11 9.08
CA THR A 492 -19.48 7.80 10.36
C THR A 492 -20.74 8.64 10.31
N ASP A 493 -21.69 8.42 11.22
CA ASP A 493 -22.93 9.20 11.33
C ASP A 493 -22.73 10.59 11.96
N ALA A 494 -23.80 11.40 11.96
CA ALA A 494 -23.79 12.75 12.52
C ALA A 494 -23.49 12.79 14.03
N ALA A 495 -23.72 11.69 14.75
CA ALA A 495 -23.43 11.54 16.17
C ALA A 495 -22.02 10.95 16.43
N GLY A 496 -21.24 10.68 15.37
CA GLY A 496 -19.91 10.09 15.47
C GLY A 496 -19.90 8.58 15.69
N ARG A 497 -21.02 7.88 15.49
CA ARG A 497 -21.10 6.41 15.50
C ARG A 497 -20.80 5.86 14.11
N LEU A 498 -20.34 4.62 14.03
CA LEU A 498 -20.02 3.98 12.76
C LEU A 498 -21.18 3.12 12.27
N ALA A 499 -21.46 3.20 10.97
CA ALA A 499 -22.44 2.37 10.30
C ALA A 499 -21.73 1.47 9.28
N PRO A 500 -21.67 0.13 9.48
CA PRO A 500 -21.09 -0.76 8.49
C PRO A 500 -21.99 -0.79 7.24
N THR A 501 -21.38 -0.63 6.07
CA THR A 501 -22.10 -0.48 4.79
C THR A 501 -22.01 -1.70 3.89
N GLU A 502 -20.86 -2.38 3.89
CA GLU A 502 -20.63 -3.60 3.13
C GLU A 502 -19.41 -4.36 3.69
N ALA A 503 -19.23 -5.60 3.23
CA ALA A 503 -18.03 -6.39 3.45
C ALA A 503 -17.54 -6.90 2.10
N ASN A 504 -16.22 -6.90 1.87
CA ASN A 504 -15.63 -7.48 0.67
C ASN A 504 -14.72 -8.63 1.08
N LEU A 505 -14.83 -9.79 0.43
CA LEU A 505 -14.17 -11.05 0.82
C LEU A 505 -13.00 -11.34 -0.13
N ARG A 506 -12.15 -10.33 -0.29
CA ARG A 506 -11.03 -10.24 -1.22
C ARG A 506 -10.04 -9.16 -0.75
N LEU A 507 -8.87 -9.11 -1.36
CA LEU A 507 -7.99 -7.94 -1.29
C LEU A 507 -8.66 -6.72 -1.94
N THR A 508 -8.35 -5.54 -1.44
CA THR A 508 -8.89 -4.25 -1.88
C THR A 508 -7.77 -3.20 -1.98
N GLY A 509 -8.07 -1.98 -2.43
CA GLY A 509 -7.10 -0.88 -2.46
C GLY A 509 -6.39 -0.64 -1.11
N PRO A 510 -7.12 -0.55 0.02
CA PRO A 510 -6.53 -0.42 1.36
C PRO A 510 -5.53 -1.53 1.71
N SER A 511 -5.83 -2.78 1.32
CA SER A 511 -4.93 -3.92 1.56
C SER A 511 -3.52 -3.69 0.99
N ALA A 512 -3.40 -3.10 -0.20
CA ALA A 512 -2.10 -2.77 -0.80
C ALA A 512 -1.33 -1.73 0.03
N ALA A 513 -2.03 -0.73 0.57
CA ALA A 513 -1.42 0.28 1.45
C ALA A 513 -0.90 -0.34 2.75
N PHE A 514 -1.64 -1.28 3.37
CA PHE A 514 -1.17 -2.02 4.55
C PHE A 514 0.07 -2.87 4.26
N MET A 515 0.13 -3.55 3.12
CA MET A 515 1.29 -4.36 2.72
C MET A 515 2.53 -3.49 2.49
N VAL A 516 2.36 -2.34 1.85
CA VAL A 516 3.43 -1.36 1.65
C VAL A 516 3.89 -0.76 2.98
N ALA A 517 2.97 -0.42 3.89
CA ALA A 517 3.30 0.08 5.23
C ALA A 517 4.13 -0.95 6.00
N ALA A 518 3.67 -2.20 6.08
CA ALA A 518 4.40 -3.28 6.77
C ALA A 518 5.79 -3.52 6.18
N ARG A 519 5.93 -3.43 4.84
CA ARG A 519 7.23 -3.59 4.18
C ARG A 519 8.16 -2.42 4.44
N LEU A 520 7.68 -1.19 4.36
CA LEU A 520 8.49 0.00 4.62
C LEU A 520 8.89 0.08 6.09
N ASP A 521 8.01 -0.30 7.02
CA ASP A 521 8.31 -0.36 8.44
C ASP A 521 9.45 -1.35 8.74
N GLU A 522 9.45 -2.51 8.10
CA GLU A 522 10.55 -3.48 8.21
C GLU A 522 11.88 -2.94 7.63
N LEU A 523 11.81 -2.21 6.52
CA LEU A 523 13.01 -1.76 5.78
C LEU A 523 13.62 -0.44 6.27
N ARG A 524 12.79 0.44 6.84
CA ARG A 524 13.12 1.84 7.15
C ARG A 524 12.78 2.21 8.60
N GLY A 525 12.11 1.31 9.34
CA GLY A 525 11.66 1.48 10.71
C GLY A 525 10.16 1.83 10.82
N ALA A 526 9.53 1.49 11.93
CA ALA A 526 8.09 1.62 12.17
C ALA A 526 7.53 3.04 12.06
N GLY A 527 6.30 3.17 11.58
CA GLY A 527 5.52 4.42 11.68
C GLY A 527 5.27 5.12 10.35
N HIS A 528 5.26 4.39 9.24
CA HIS A 528 4.84 4.96 7.96
C HIS A 528 3.32 5.11 7.91
N LEU A 529 2.88 6.29 7.50
CA LEU A 529 1.59 6.52 6.88
C LEU A 529 1.73 6.18 5.40
N VAL A 530 0.76 5.46 4.83
CA VAL A 530 0.75 5.11 3.41
C VAL A 530 -0.60 5.49 2.84
N ARG A 531 -0.57 6.26 1.75
CA ARG A 531 -1.75 6.63 0.97
C ARG A 531 -1.67 5.98 -0.39
N ILE A 532 -2.68 5.18 -0.71
CA ILE A 532 -2.94 4.73 -2.07
C ILE A 532 -3.93 5.69 -2.72
N ALA A 533 -3.60 6.16 -3.91
CA ALA A 533 -4.52 6.85 -4.80
C ALA A 533 -4.65 5.98 -6.05
N ASP A 534 -5.82 5.37 -6.24
CA ASP A 534 -6.07 4.43 -7.32
C ASP A 534 -5.98 5.12 -8.69
N ARG A 535 -6.33 6.41 -8.74
CA ARG A 535 -6.39 7.18 -9.98
C ARG A 535 -5.85 8.58 -9.80
N VAL A 536 -4.69 8.82 -10.38
CA VAL A 536 -4.09 10.14 -10.61
C VAL A 536 -4.09 10.40 -12.12
N GLU A 537 -4.92 11.34 -12.55
CA GLU A 537 -5.06 11.71 -13.96
C GLU A 537 -3.72 12.22 -14.53
N LEU A 538 -3.38 11.75 -15.73
CA LEU A 538 -2.25 12.23 -16.50
C LEU A 538 -2.68 13.33 -17.47
N GLY A 539 -1.84 14.35 -17.64
CA GLY A 539 -2.10 15.45 -18.58
C GLY A 539 -2.12 15.03 -20.05
N ALA A 540 -1.42 13.94 -20.39
CA ALA A 540 -1.41 13.36 -21.72
C ALA A 540 -1.12 11.86 -21.65
N ARG A 541 -1.43 11.16 -22.74
CA ARG A 541 -1.03 9.77 -22.91
C ARG A 541 0.46 9.72 -23.24
N LEU A 542 1.23 8.99 -22.43
CA LEU A 542 2.68 8.91 -22.54
C LEU A 542 3.11 7.52 -23.03
N PRO A 543 4.18 7.42 -23.84
CA PRO A 543 4.88 6.15 -24.06
C PRO A 543 5.52 5.61 -22.77
N ASP A 544 5.75 4.30 -22.69
CA ASP A 544 6.31 3.59 -21.51
C ASP A 544 7.57 4.27 -20.95
N ALA A 545 8.54 4.59 -21.82
CA ALA A 545 9.79 5.22 -21.40
C ALA A 545 9.57 6.59 -20.71
N GLN A 546 8.52 7.33 -21.11
CA GLN A 546 8.19 8.61 -20.49
C GLN A 546 7.43 8.42 -19.17
N VAL A 547 6.58 7.40 -19.06
CA VAL A 547 5.95 7.01 -17.79
C VAL A 547 7.02 6.60 -16.78
N GLU A 548 8.03 5.83 -17.20
CA GLU A 548 9.17 5.46 -16.37
C GLU A 548 9.98 6.68 -15.94
N ALA A 549 10.30 7.58 -16.87
CA ALA A 549 11.02 8.81 -16.57
C ALA A 549 10.26 9.70 -15.56
N LEU A 550 8.94 9.81 -15.72
CA LEU A 550 8.06 10.48 -14.76
C LEU A 550 8.12 9.81 -13.38
N CYS A 551 8.04 8.48 -13.32
CA CYS A 551 8.11 7.75 -12.07
C CYS A 551 9.46 7.93 -11.36
N GLU A 552 10.58 7.92 -12.09
CA GLU A 552 11.90 8.20 -11.52
C GLU A 552 12.02 9.65 -11.02
N ASP A 553 11.40 10.62 -11.71
CA ASP A 553 11.32 11.99 -11.23
C ASP A 553 10.52 12.11 -9.93
N LEU A 554 9.37 11.45 -9.88
CA LEU A 554 8.53 11.38 -8.68
C LEU A 554 9.25 10.70 -7.51
N VAL A 555 10.04 9.64 -7.77
CA VAL A 555 10.90 9.02 -6.74
C VAL A 555 11.84 10.06 -6.13
N ARG A 556 12.55 10.84 -6.95
CA ARG A 556 13.49 11.86 -6.46
C ARG A 556 12.78 13.00 -5.73
N GLY A 557 11.68 13.49 -6.31
CA GLY A 557 10.90 14.59 -5.75
C GLY A 557 10.28 14.23 -4.40
N CYS A 558 9.63 13.07 -4.29
CA CYS A 558 9.07 12.61 -3.02
C CYS A 558 10.17 12.33 -1.99
N ALA A 559 11.32 11.79 -2.38
CA ALA A 559 12.45 11.57 -1.46
C ALA A 559 12.97 12.89 -0.88
N ALA A 560 12.98 13.98 -1.64
CA ALA A 560 13.35 15.31 -1.16
C ALA A 560 12.38 15.85 -0.09
N LEU A 561 11.12 15.40 -0.11
CA LEU A 561 10.09 15.69 0.89
C LEU A 561 10.09 14.71 2.07
N GLY A 562 11.04 13.77 2.13
CA GLY A 562 11.07 12.72 3.16
C GLY A 562 10.02 11.63 2.97
N ALA A 563 9.49 11.49 1.74
CA ALA A 563 8.48 10.51 1.38
C ALA A 563 9.03 9.44 0.41
N VAL A 564 8.29 8.34 0.28
CA VAL A 564 8.54 7.24 -0.66
C VAL A 564 7.40 7.22 -1.67
N PHE A 565 7.74 7.25 -2.95
CA PHE A 565 6.79 7.06 -4.04
C PHE A 565 6.88 5.64 -4.60
N VAL A 566 5.73 5.02 -4.88
CA VAL A 566 5.63 3.70 -5.52
C VAL A 566 4.53 3.74 -6.59
N PRO A 567 4.81 3.46 -7.86
CA PRO A 567 3.77 3.33 -8.89
C PRO A 567 3.00 2.02 -8.70
N ALA A 568 1.67 2.11 -8.57
CA ALA A 568 0.81 0.96 -8.26
C ALA A 568 0.17 0.34 -9.51
N ILE A 569 -0.44 1.17 -10.35
CA ILE A 569 -1.21 0.73 -11.53
C ILE A 569 -0.67 1.49 -12.76
N PRO A 570 0.47 1.05 -13.33
CA PRO A 570 1.06 1.72 -14.50
C PRO A 570 0.25 1.50 -15.78
N THR A 571 -0.52 0.41 -15.84
CA THR A 571 -1.29 0.03 -17.02
C THR A 571 -2.45 0.98 -17.33
N GLY A 572 -2.91 1.75 -16.33
CA GLY A 572 -3.88 2.82 -16.51
C GLY A 572 -3.39 3.95 -17.42
N ALA A 573 -2.08 4.09 -17.63
CA ALA A 573 -1.51 5.10 -18.51
C ALA A 573 -1.86 4.87 -19.99
N PHE A 574 -2.32 3.66 -20.33
CA PHE A 574 -2.73 3.28 -21.68
C PHE A 574 -4.24 3.47 -21.95
N ASP A 575 -5.01 3.85 -20.93
CA ASP A 575 -6.43 4.16 -21.05
C ASP A 575 -6.65 5.36 -22.01
N PRO A 576 -7.77 5.42 -22.76
CA PRO A 576 -8.13 6.60 -23.55
C PRO A 576 -8.09 7.91 -22.77
N VAL A 577 -8.45 7.88 -21.48
CA VAL A 577 -8.27 8.96 -20.53
C VAL A 577 -7.19 8.49 -19.54
N PRO A 578 -5.90 8.83 -19.76
CA PRO A 578 -4.78 8.17 -19.10
C PRO A 578 -4.65 8.56 -17.63
N TRP A 579 -4.31 7.60 -16.78
CA TRP A 579 -4.12 7.80 -15.34
C TRP A 579 -3.07 6.85 -14.77
N LEU A 580 -2.61 7.10 -13.54
CA LEU A 580 -1.74 6.21 -12.78
C LEU A 580 -2.35 5.91 -11.42
N GLY A 581 -2.34 4.64 -11.01
CA GLY A 581 -2.46 4.29 -9.61
C GLY A 581 -1.11 4.47 -8.92
N VAL A 582 -1.09 5.05 -7.72
CA VAL A 582 0.15 5.38 -7.00
C VAL A 582 0.01 5.13 -5.51
N LEU A 583 1.13 4.86 -4.84
CA LEU A 583 1.25 4.97 -3.39
C LEU A 583 2.30 6.02 -3.03
N VAL A 584 2.01 6.80 -2.00
CA VAL A 584 2.97 7.64 -1.30
C VAL A 584 3.04 7.23 0.16
N ALA A 585 4.24 7.25 0.75
CA ALA A 585 4.44 6.91 2.14
C ALA A 585 5.37 7.90 2.84
N ALA A 586 5.03 8.30 4.06
CA ALA A 586 5.82 9.23 4.87
C ALA A 586 5.58 8.98 6.36
N ARG A 587 6.40 9.58 7.24
CA ARG A 587 6.26 9.42 8.71
C ARG A 587 5.34 10.45 9.37
N GLY A 588 4.80 11.38 8.60
CA GLY A 588 3.93 12.44 9.09
C GLY A 588 2.97 12.93 8.00
N PRO A 589 1.80 13.45 8.40
CA PRO A 589 0.75 13.84 7.46
C PRO A 589 1.20 14.97 6.51
N GLU A 590 1.97 15.95 7.00
CA GLU A 590 2.44 17.07 6.19
C GLU A 590 3.31 16.61 5.00
N ALA A 591 4.28 15.72 5.26
CA ALA A 591 5.13 15.16 4.21
C ALA A 591 4.35 14.25 3.25
N LEU A 592 3.36 13.51 3.77
CA LEU A 592 2.47 12.67 2.96
C LEU A 592 1.64 13.51 1.99
N ASP A 593 1.01 14.58 2.49
CA ASP A 593 0.17 15.48 1.72
C ASP A 593 1.00 16.26 0.68
N ALA A 594 2.19 16.74 1.06
CA ALA A 594 3.11 17.40 0.14
C ALA A 594 3.57 16.47 -0.99
N ALA A 595 3.88 15.21 -0.67
CA ALA A 595 4.28 14.22 -1.67
C ALA A 595 3.12 13.88 -2.63
N GLU A 596 1.90 13.72 -2.14
CA GLU A 596 0.74 13.50 -3.01
C GLU A 596 0.47 14.71 -3.91
N ALA A 597 0.55 15.92 -3.36
CA ALA A 597 0.37 17.15 -4.14
C ALA A 597 1.39 17.23 -5.28
N LEU A 598 2.66 16.95 -5.00
CA LEU A 598 3.72 16.88 -6.00
C LEU A 598 3.42 15.83 -7.07
N VAL A 599 2.97 14.63 -6.68
CA VAL A 599 2.60 13.56 -7.63
C VAL A 599 1.49 14.02 -8.57
N ARG A 600 0.42 14.61 -8.03
CA ARG A 600 -0.71 15.10 -8.83
C ARG A 600 -0.32 16.25 -9.75
N GLU A 601 0.51 17.17 -9.27
CA GLU A 601 1.04 18.28 -10.08
C GLU A 601 1.85 17.76 -11.28
N ARG A 602 2.83 16.90 -11.03
CA ARG A 602 3.72 16.36 -12.09
C ARG A 602 2.98 15.46 -13.07
N ALA A 603 2.03 14.65 -12.58
CA ALA A 603 1.18 13.82 -13.44
C ALA A 603 0.32 14.68 -14.39
N ARG A 604 -0.29 15.77 -13.89
CA ARG A 604 -1.06 16.71 -14.72
C ARG A 604 -0.19 17.51 -15.67
N ALA A 605 1.03 17.88 -15.27
CA ALA A 605 1.98 18.59 -16.12
C ALA A 605 2.58 17.70 -17.23
N ALA A 606 2.49 16.38 -17.07
CA ALA A 606 3.00 15.45 -18.06
C ALA A 606 2.30 15.65 -19.42
N GLY A 607 3.10 15.91 -20.45
CA GLY A 607 2.61 16.20 -21.80
C GLY A 607 2.55 17.69 -22.19
N SER A 608 2.73 18.62 -21.25
CA SER A 608 2.69 20.07 -21.52
C SER A 608 3.81 20.57 -22.45
N GLY A 609 4.93 19.85 -22.56
CA GLY A 609 6.05 20.18 -23.45
C GLY A 609 5.80 19.91 -24.95
N PHE A 610 4.77 19.14 -25.31
CA PHE A 610 4.51 18.79 -26.72
C PHE A 610 3.73 19.86 -27.50
N GLY A 611 3.27 20.93 -26.85
CA GLY A 611 2.60 22.05 -27.50
C GLY A 611 3.54 23.17 -27.99
N ALA A 612 4.81 23.18 -27.57
CA ALA A 612 5.72 24.31 -27.78
C ALA A 612 6.87 24.04 -28.77
N GLU A 613 7.18 22.78 -29.09
CA GLU A 613 8.24 22.44 -30.04
C GLU A 613 7.68 21.74 -31.27
N SER A 614 7.60 22.51 -32.37
CA SER A 614 7.44 22.14 -33.80
C SER A 614 6.25 22.76 -34.52
N VAL A 615 6.25 24.10 -34.63
CA VAL A 615 5.74 24.74 -35.86
C VAL A 615 6.86 25.61 -36.42
N PRO A 616 7.59 25.15 -37.46
CA PRO A 616 8.40 26.06 -38.25
C PRO A 616 7.44 27.06 -38.92
N GLY A 617 7.68 28.36 -38.70
CA GLY A 617 6.90 29.43 -39.32
C GLY A 617 6.88 29.32 -40.85
N PRO A 618 5.91 29.95 -41.53
CA PRO A 618 5.69 29.75 -42.97
C PRO A 618 6.83 30.38 -43.78
N GLY A 619 7.82 29.57 -44.12
CA GLY A 619 8.82 29.86 -45.15
C GLY A 619 8.24 29.55 -46.53
N SER A 620 8.19 30.57 -47.38
CA SER A 620 7.76 30.53 -48.77
C SER A 620 8.54 29.51 -49.61
N VAL A 621 7.86 28.51 -50.18
CA VAL A 621 8.32 27.86 -51.42
C VAL A 621 7.12 27.56 -52.31
N THR A 622 7.14 28.21 -53.46
CA THR A 622 6.28 28.06 -54.64
C THR A 622 6.51 26.73 -55.34
N GLY A 623 5.45 25.99 -55.70
CA GLY A 623 5.57 24.79 -56.52
C GLY A 623 4.25 24.07 -56.82
N THR A 624 3.61 24.47 -57.92
CA THR A 624 2.72 23.71 -58.82
C THR A 624 1.79 22.60 -58.27
N ARG A 625 0.48 22.90 -58.29
CA ARG A 625 -0.66 21.96 -58.21
C ARG A 625 -0.77 21.05 -59.44
N PRO A 626 -1.17 19.78 -59.27
CA PRO A 626 -2.02 19.08 -60.23
C PRO A 626 -3.47 18.99 -59.75
N GLU A 627 -4.40 19.03 -60.72
CA GLU A 627 -5.86 19.01 -60.58
C GLU A 627 -6.48 17.74 -59.96
N PRO A 628 -7.72 17.80 -59.45
CA PRO A 628 -8.41 16.67 -58.82
C PRO A 628 -9.21 15.81 -59.82
N ALA A 629 -9.19 14.50 -59.62
CA ALA A 629 -10.13 13.56 -60.27
C ALA A 629 -11.41 13.38 -59.42
N PRO A 630 -12.58 13.12 -60.04
CA PRO A 630 -13.87 13.40 -59.45
C PRO A 630 -14.43 12.28 -58.55
N ALA A 631 -15.28 12.70 -57.61
CA ALA A 631 -16.02 11.86 -56.68
C ALA A 631 -17.15 11.07 -57.35
N ALA A 632 -17.42 9.87 -56.83
CA ALA A 632 -18.68 9.14 -57.02
C ALA A 632 -19.34 8.82 -55.67
N GLY A 633 -20.51 9.44 -55.49
CA GLY A 633 -21.70 9.10 -54.68
C GLY A 633 -21.61 8.14 -53.49
N GLN A 634 -21.80 8.67 -52.27
CA GLN A 634 -23.03 8.56 -51.44
C GLN A 634 -23.35 7.15 -50.91
N SER A 635 -23.40 6.94 -49.59
CA SER A 635 -24.61 7.23 -48.81
C SER A 635 -24.35 7.40 -47.31
N SER A 636 -24.96 8.46 -46.79
CA SER A 636 -25.03 8.93 -45.40
C SER A 636 -25.74 7.98 -44.43
N LYS A 637 -25.32 8.03 -43.15
CA LYS A 637 -26.19 8.40 -42.01
C LYS A 637 -25.34 8.70 -40.78
N SER A 638 -25.20 9.99 -40.50
CA SER A 638 -24.66 10.55 -39.25
C SER A 638 -25.73 10.53 -38.16
N LYS A 639 -25.36 10.09 -36.95
CA LYS A 639 -25.98 10.56 -35.70
C LYS A 639 -24.85 10.79 -34.70
N GLY A 640 -24.75 12.05 -34.26
CA GLY A 640 -23.69 12.56 -33.41
C GLY A 640 -23.70 11.98 -31.99
N LEU A 641 -22.49 11.73 -31.50
CA LEU A 641 -22.18 11.52 -30.10
C LEU A 641 -21.98 12.89 -29.45
N THR A 642 -22.97 13.35 -28.69
CA THR A 642 -22.81 14.44 -27.74
C THR A 642 -22.50 13.84 -26.38
N GLY A 643 -21.26 14.01 -25.94
CA GLY A 643 -20.81 13.65 -24.59
C GLY A 643 -21.41 14.61 -23.55
N PHE A 644 -21.98 14.04 -22.50
CA PHE A 644 -22.53 14.79 -21.37
C PHE A 644 -21.43 15.08 -20.33
N ARG A 645 -21.20 16.36 -20.05
CA ARG A 645 -20.61 16.87 -18.80
C ARG A 645 -21.74 17.09 -17.80
N VAL A 646 -21.54 16.72 -16.54
CA VAL A 646 -22.40 17.13 -15.43
C VAL A 646 -21.53 17.95 -14.47
N ALA A 647 -22.05 19.13 -14.15
CA ALA A 647 -21.53 20.06 -13.16
C ALA A 647 -22.02 19.69 -11.75
#